data_AF-A0A830F3Q3-F1
#
_entry.id   AF-A0A830F3Q3-F1
#
_cell.length_a   1.000
_cell.length_b   1.000
_cell.length_c   1.000
_cell.angle_alpha   90.00
_cell.angle_beta   90.00
_cell.angle_gamma   90.00
#
_symmetry.space_group_name_H-M   'P 1'
#
loop_
_entity.id
_entity.type
_entity.pdbx_description
1 polymer ?
#
loop_
_entity_poly.entity_id
_entity_poly.type
_entity_poly.pdbx_seq_one_letter_code
_entity_poly.pdbx_strand_id
1 'polypeptide(L)'
;MTLSESAIREHYRRAKPVYEALATVSDYPTIGLNDFVGWYIKRDHDDVEAIKAGYSQCGRVARLDRDYDEIHGRLERTLYAVTTYKTPTAFQRWEPCRYDETEGTTVWQDEPPTPGYADLRAVPAWGDIDLADDIKPQRGNLNAETRVLVERTLDAYIDEYATLYGTRDAVYALDSVGGAYVFGAPEATLPIADLFSDDPDALERVFDEFLDRSNAWLQEAEARVNERVDGAAAVIQPDWVNNKNRQYKPPLSIHADHDAVVTPIATDDVSYELRPFKTVDDTLIEGAVSWANDLTRVEHTDCVSSLVATLWPDLYEDHDGWEATLEAWVEAERERERKRQQQREAALQRREERLEELDGTLEGHPVTPFKEDVYEAVENIDITEIARHYASDAYDTDPNQPRPQFDPCWRHSESGQSCFVGERANTFGDSKVNAGGGPAKLMALATGILSDADADLDGEDYWTAVDELRSAGYDIPVWIPEAGAERVDGGTYDQMPFWAVRKAAVALEVCPEDAFVDREGEDGTYEGFPGYETYNETLAAIEEAGLNHGRDPVTSEEDAADGESESSVESPTSDEPASDLDRAHLREKNRLLAAKVERLESELEEKSERIEDLEAEVDQLRTELATVRSERDRLEAALEERQFEQESNQENRDEAQSPLDRAKQFVSFDQ
;
A
#
# COMPACT_ATOMS: atom_id res chain seq x y z
N MET A 1 31.04 -3.89 -23.70
CA MET A 1 30.94 -3.99 -25.17
C MET A 1 29.61 -4.66 -25.40
N THR A 2 28.59 -3.96 -25.85
CA THR A 2 27.23 -4.51 -25.95
C THR A 2 27.20 -5.73 -26.87
N LEU A 3 26.69 -6.86 -26.36
CA LEU A 3 26.51 -8.10 -27.14
C LEU A 3 25.69 -7.82 -28.41
N SER A 4 26.08 -8.41 -29.54
CA SER A 4 25.31 -8.28 -30.78
C SER A 4 24.01 -9.08 -30.69
N GLU A 5 22.93 -8.56 -31.28
CA GLU A 5 21.62 -9.22 -31.34
C GLU A 5 21.70 -10.67 -31.87
N SER A 6 22.52 -10.93 -32.89
CA SER A 6 22.71 -12.28 -33.44
C SER A 6 23.33 -13.26 -32.44
N ALA A 7 24.23 -12.79 -31.59
CA ALA A 7 24.86 -13.59 -30.54
C ALA A 7 23.86 -13.90 -29.41
N ILE A 8 23.04 -12.91 -29.04
CA ILE A 8 21.95 -13.09 -28.06
C ILE A 8 20.94 -14.12 -28.57
N ARG A 9 20.45 -13.95 -29.81
CA ARG A 9 19.50 -14.88 -30.43
C ARG A 9 20.06 -16.31 -30.50
N GLU A 10 21.31 -16.48 -30.91
CA GLU A 10 21.97 -17.78 -30.99
C GLU A 10 22.16 -18.42 -29.61
N HIS A 11 22.50 -17.62 -28.60
CA HIS A 11 22.62 -18.09 -27.21
C HIS A 11 21.31 -18.69 -26.70
N TYR A 12 20.21 -17.95 -26.80
CA TYR A 12 18.91 -18.46 -26.35
C TYR A 12 18.44 -19.65 -27.18
N ARG A 13 18.74 -19.69 -28.50
CA ARG A 13 18.49 -20.87 -29.32
C ARG A 13 19.22 -22.12 -28.78
N ARG A 14 20.46 -21.98 -28.33
CA ARG A 14 21.24 -23.07 -27.71
C ARG A 14 20.73 -23.42 -26.31
N ALA A 15 20.28 -22.44 -25.54
CA ALA A 15 19.76 -22.62 -24.19
C ALA A 15 18.30 -23.13 -24.12
N LYS A 16 17.57 -23.20 -25.25
CA LYS A 16 16.19 -23.69 -25.33
C LYS A 16 15.88 -24.94 -24.48
N PRO A 17 16.72 -26.00 -24.45
CA PRO A 17 16.45 -27.18 -23.62
C PRO A 17 16.34 -26.90 -22.11
N VAL A 18 17.00 -25.85 -21.60
CA VAL A 18 16.89 -25.42 -20.20
C VAL A 18 15.48 -24.93 -19.93
N TYR A 19 14.96 -24.09 -20.81
CA TYR A 19 13.64 -23.50 -20.66
C TYR A 19 12.52 -24.51 -20.86
N GLU A 20 12.72 -25.49 -21.76
CA GLU A 20 11.80 -26.63 -21.90
C GLU A 20 11.72 -27.47 -20.61
N ALA A 21 12.86 -27.74 -19.95
CA ALA A 21 12.90 -28.46 -18.68
C ALA A 21 12.28 -27.67 -17.51
N LEU A 22 12.42 -26.35 -17.53
CA LEU A 22 11.91 -25.44 -16.50
C LEU A 22 10.41 -25.14 -16.65
N ALA A 23 9.83 -25.35 -17.83
CA ALA A 23 8.55 -24.74 -18.18
C ALA A 23 7.34 -25.32 -17.45
N THR A 24 7.44 -26.51 -16.84
CA THR A 24 6.32 -27.21 -16.22
C THR A 24 6.72 -27.98 -14.98
N VAL A 25 5.84 -28.00 -13.96
CA VAL A 25 5.88 -28.95 -12.82
C VAL A 25 4.61 -29.79 -12.87
N SER A 26 4.71 -31.12 -12.96
CA SER A 26 3.55 -32.03 -13.03
C SER A 26 2.47 -31.59 -14.04
N ASP A 27 2.88 -31.19 -15.26
CA ASP A 27 2.05 -30.61 -16.34
C ASP A 27 1.48 -29.19 -16.09
N TYR A 28 1.74 -28.58 -14.95
CA TYR A 28 1.37 -27.19 -14.67
C TYR A 28 2.42 -26.23 -15.26
N PRO A 29 2.07 -25.39 -16.26
CA PRO A 29 3.03 -24.48 -16.88
C PRO A 29 3.33 -23.24 -16.04
N THR A 30 4.52 -22.66 -16.27
CA THR A 30 4.90 -21.31 -15.82
C THR A 30 4.81 -20.28 -16.97
N ILE A 31 4.89 -19.00 -16.60
CA ILE A 31 4.91 -17.85 -17.50
C ILE A 31 6.35 -17.60 -17.95
N GLY A 32 6.53 -17.32 -19.23
CA GLY A 32 7.78 -16.83 -19.81
C GLY A 32 7.57 -15.47 -20.45
N LEU A 33 8.52 -14.55 -20.27
CA LEU A 33 8.43 -13.22 -20.86
C LEU A 33 9.81 -12.67 -21.23
N ASN A 34 9.82 -11.81 -22.25
CA ASN A 34 11.03 -11.13 -22.70
C ASN A 34 11.13 -9.72 -22.11
N ASP A 35 12.33 -9.32 -21.72
CA ASP A 35 12.74 -7.95 -21.40
C ASP A 35 11.82 -7.25 -20.38
N PHE A 36 11.37 -7.99 -19.37
CA PHE A 36 10.53 -7.54 -18.24
C PHE A 36 9.07 -7.14 -18.59
N VAL A 37 8.78 -6.80 -19.85
CA VAL A 37 7.47 -6.26 -20.29
C VAL A 37 6.69 -7.20 -21.21
N GLY A 38 7.33 -8.23 -21.77
CA GLY A 38 6.77 -9.13 -22.79
C GLY A 38 5.79 -10.20 -22.30
N TRP A 39 4.85 -9.84 -21.43
CA TRP A 39 3.94 -10.77 -20.74
C TRP A 39 2.94 -11.51 -21.64
N TYR A 40 2.53 -10.89 -22.75
CA TYR A 40 1.34 -11.30 -23.49
C TYR A 40 1.63 -11.70 -24.93
N ILE A 41 0.89 -12.71 -25.41
CA ILE A 41 0.74 -13.07 -26.81
C ILE A 41 -0.49 -12.34 -27.33
N LYS A 42 -0.35 -11.57 -28.40
CA LYS A 42 -1.41 -10.74 -28.97
C LYS A 42 -1.73 -11.15 -30.40
N ARG A 43 -2.99 -11.00 -30.78
CA ARG A 43 -3.46 -11.16 -32.17
C ARG A 43 -4.59 -10.17 -32.45
N ASP A 44 -4.87 -9.95 -33.73
CA ASP A 44 -6.02 -9.15 -34.15
C ASP A 44 -7.33 -9.77 -33.61
N HIS A 45 -8.24 -8.91 -33.18
CA HIS A 45 -9.53 -9.33 -32.64
C HIS A 45 -10.52 -9.57 -33.78
N ASP A 46 -11.29 -10.66 -33.72
CA ASP A 46 -12.33 -10.96 -34.72
C ASP A 46 -13.74 -10.40 -34.36
N ASP A 47 -13.91 -9.81 -33.16
CA ASP A 47 -15.20 -9.32 -32.67
C ASP A 47 -15.41 -7.88 -33.12
N VAL A 48 -16.41 -7.68 -33.99
CA VAL A 48 -16.76 -6.39 -34.57
C VAL A 48 -17.18 -5.38 -33.50
N GLU A 49 -17.84 -5.79 -32.42
CA GLU A 49 -18.27 -4.86 -31.36
C GLU A 49 -17.08 -4.42 -30.49
N ALA A 50 -16.17 -5.34 -30.15
CA ALA A 50 -14.92 -4.99 -29.47
C ALA A 50 -14.05 -4.05 -30.32
N ILE A 51 -13.92 -4.32 -31.62
CA ILE A 51 -13.21 -3.44 -32.56
C ILE A 51 -13.85 -2.04 -32.59
N LYS A 52 -15.19 -1.96 -32.69
CA LYS A 52 -15.92 -0.67 -32.67
C LYS A 52 -15.74 0.08 -31.35
N ALA A 53 -15.59 -0.64 -30.25
CA ALA A 53 -15.29 -0.09 -28.93
C ALA A 53 -13.82 0.34 -28.77
N GLY A 54 -12.97 0.12 -29.78
CA GLY A 54 -11.57 0.55 -29.81
C GLY A 54 -10.56 -0.54 -29.43
N TYR A 55 -11.01 -1.76 -29.15
CA TYR A 55 -10.16 -2.91 -28.79
C TYR A 55 -9.91 -3.77 -30.03
N SER A 56 -8.91 -3.37 -30.81
CA SER A 56 -8.58 -4.02 -32.10
C SER A 56 -7.83 -5.34 -31.97
N GLN A 57 -7.33 -5.68 -30.78
CA GLN A 57 -6.57 -6.88 -30.51
C GLN A 57 -7.20 -7.69 -29.37
N CYS A 58 -6.79 -8.94 -29.23
CA CYS A 58 -6.95 -9.69 -28.00
C CYS A 58 -5.60 -10.27 -27.57
N GLY A 59 -5.40 -10.34 -26.25
CA GLY A 59 -4.16 -10.84 -25.66
C GLY A 59 -4.42 -11.97 -24.67
N ARG A 60 -3.45 -12.87 -24.52
CA ARG A 60 -3.39 -13.84 -23.42
C ARG A 60 -1.99 -13.86 -22.83
N VAL A 61 -1.84 -14.32 -21.60
CA VAL A 61 -0.53 -14.49 -20.99
C VAL A 61 0.32 -15.54 -21.76
N ALA A 62 1.61 -15.28 -21.88
CA ALA A 62 2.57 -16.15 -22.57
C ALA A 62 2.97 -17.35 -21.70
N ARG A 63 3.05 -18.51 -22.32
CA ARG A 63 3.45 -19.78 -21.71
C ARG A 63 4.90 -20.10 -22.06
N LEU A 64 5.73 -20.41 -21.07
CA LEU A 64 7.12 -20.76 -21.36
C LEU A 64 7.23 -22.06 -22.17
N ASP A 65 6.38 -23.06 -21.91
CA ASP A 65 6.43 -24.37 -22.56
C ASP A 65 5.99 -24.34 -24.03
N ARG A 66 5.09 -23.42 -24.37
CA ARG A 66 4.43 -23.39 -25.68
C ARG A 66 4.84 -22.22 -26.55
N ASP A 67 5.07 -21.06 -25.95
CA ASP A 67 5.27 -19.80 -26.66
C ASP A 67 6.74 -19.38 -26.70
N TYR A 68 7.67 -20.27 -26.30
CA TYR A 68 9.09 -19.98 -26.27
C TYR A 68 9.61 -19.37 -27.56
N ASP A 69 9.23 -19.92 -28.72
CA ASP A 69 9.71 -19.42 -30.02
C ASP A 69 9.21 -17.99 -30.32
N GLU A 70 8.02 -17.63 -29.82
CA GLU A 70 7.47 -16.26 -29.95
C GLU A 70 8.09 -15.30 -28.94
N ILE A 71 8.34 -15.75 -27.71
CA ILE A 71 9.10 -14.99 -26.70
C ILE A 71 10.51 -14.73 -27.21
N HIS A 72 11.21 -15.77 -27.66
CA HIS A 72 12.56 -15.71 -28.23
C HIS A 72 12.64 -14.83 -29.48
N GLY A 73 11.61 -14.86 -30.33
CA GLY A 73 11.56 -14.02 -31.53
C GLY A 73 11.47 -12.51 -31.25
N ARG A 74 10.95 -12.13 -30.07
CA ARG A 74 10.79 -10.74 -29.60
C ARG A 74 11.86 -10.30 -28.60
N LEU A 75 12.70 -11.24 -28.15
CA LEU A 75 13.68 -11.04 -27.09
C LEU A 75 14.85 -10.16 -27.57
N GLU A 76 15.03 -9.04 -26.88
CA GLU A 76 16.17 -8.15 -27.13
C GLU A 76 17.40 -8.59 -26.32
N ARG A 77 17.20 -8.94 -25.04
CA ARG A 77 18.33 -9.32 -24.17
C ARG A 77 18.00 -10.31 -23.07
N THR A 78 17.01 -10.04 -22.22
CA THR A 78 16.83 -10.75 -20.94
C THR A 78 15.56 -11.57 -20.96
N LEU A 79 15.69 -12.88 -20.82
CA LEU A 79 14.54 -13.74 -20.61
C LEU A 79 14.17 -13.73 -19.12
N TYR A 80 12.89 -13.69 -18.81
CA TYR A 80 12.37 -13.90 -17.47
C TYR A 80 11.38 -15.07 -17.47
N ALA A 81 11.28 -15.71 -16.32
CA ALA A 81 10.22 -16.65 -15.98
C ALA A 81 9.57 -16.19 -14.67
N VAL A 82 8.39 -16.74 -14.36
CA VAL A 82 7.73 -16.54 -13.07
C VAL A 82 8.01 -17.72 -12.16
N THR A 83 8.15 -17.48 -10.85
CA THR A 83 8.51 -18.51 -9.86
C THR A 83 7.44 -19.58 -9.65
N THR A 84 6.19 -19.29 -9.98
CA THR A 84 5.02 -20.15 -9.71
C THR A 84 4.47 -20.86 -10.96
N TYR A 85 3.86 -22.02 -10.75
CA TYR A 85 3.22 -22.84 -11.78
C TYR A 85 1.70 -22.86 -11.60
N LYS A 86 0.99 -22.84 -12.72
CA LYS A 86 -0.44 -22.50 -12.78
C LYS A 86 -1.25 -23.52 -13.56
N THR A 87 -2.57 -23.49 -13.39
CA THR A 87 -3.46 -24.34 -14.19
C THR A 87 -3.35 -24.03 -15.69
N PRO A 88 -3.35 -25.05 -16.56
CA PRO A 88 -3.31 -24.84 -18.01
C PRO A 88 -4.50 -24.02 -18.56
N THR A 89 -5.63 -24.02 -17.84
CA THR A 89 -6.84 -23.26 -18.19
C THR A 89 -6.68 -21.76 -17.98
N ALA A 90 -5.87 -21.33 -17.01
CA ALA A 90 -5.63 -19.91 -16.77
C ALA A 90 -5.00 -19.20 -17.99
N PHE A 91 -4.18 -19.92 -18.77
CA PHE A 91 -3.54 -19.41 -19.99
C PHE A 91 -4.45 -19.42 -21.23
N GLN A 92 -5.71 -19.87 -21.09
CA GLN A 92 -6.68 -19.89 -22.20
C GLN A 92 -7.55 -18.62 -22.22
N ARG A 93 -7.43 -17.75 -21.22
CA ARG A 93 -8.14 -16.47 -21.12
C ARG A 93 -7.57 -15.50 -22.15
N TRP A 94 -8.40 -15.10 -23.11
CA TRP A 94 -8.09 -14.08 -24.10
C TRP A 94 -8.95 -12.87 -23.80
N GLU A 95 -8.31 -11.73 -23.56
CA GLU A 95 -9.02 -10.50 -23.24
C GLU A 95 -8.85 -9.47 -24.35
N PRO A 96 -9.92 -8.74 -24.74
CA PRO A 96 -9.83 -7.64 -25.68
C PRO A 96 -8.87 -6.56 -25.17
N CYS A 97 -8.02 -6.05 -26.05
CA CYS A 97 -7.04 -5.03 -25.72
C CYS A 97 -6.70 -4.14 -26.91
N ARG A 98 -6.10 -2.98 -26.61
CA ARG A 98 -5.41 -2.14 -27.58
C ARG A 98 -4.03 -1.78 -27.03
N TYR A 99 -3.09 -1.50 -27.92
CA TYR A 99 -1.82 -0.89 -27.53
C TYR A 99 -1.98 0.62 -27.56
N ASP A 100 -1.55 1.29 -26.50
CA ASP A 100 -1.44 2.74 -26.46
C ASP A 100 0.00 3.13 -26.80
N GLU A 101 0.21 3.71 -27.98
CA GLU A 101 1.54 4.11 -28.43
C GLU A 101 2.10 5.29 -27.62
N THR A 102 1.22 6.11 -27.02
CA THR A 102 1.64 7.29 -26.25
C THR A 102 2.19 6.89 -24.90
N GLU A 103 1.49 5.99 -24.22
CA GLU A 103 1.84 5.44 -22.90
C GLU A 103 2.80 4.24 -23.00
N GLY A 104 2.99 3.68 -24.20
CA GLY A 104 3.81 2.49 -24.40
C GLY A 104 3.27 1.23 -23.71
N THR A 105 1.96 1.18 -23.43
CA THR A 105 1.35 0.12 -22.62
C THR A 105 0.13 -0.53 -23.27
N THR A 106 -0.32 -1.65 -22.70
CA THR A 106 -1.52 -2.36 -23.16
C THR A 106 -2.71 -1.94 -22.33
N VAL A 107 -3.74 -1.39 -22.98
CA VAL A 107 -5.02 -1.07 -22.36
C VAL A 107 -5.98 -2.23 -22.62
N TRP A 108 -6.49 -2.83 -21.54
CA TRP A 108 -7.44 -3.93 -21.58
C TRP A 108 -8.87 -3.39 -21.51
N GLN A 109 -9.82 -4.12 -22.09
CA GLN A 109 -11.24 -3.77 -21.96
C GLN A 109 -11.72 -3.95 -20.52
N ASP A 110 -11.32 -5.07 -19.91
CA ASP A 110 -11.58 -5.40 -18.51
C ASP A 110 -10.22 -5.52 -17.79
N GLU A 111 -10.05 -6.54 -16.94
CA GLU A 111 -8.77 -6.80 -16.27
C GLU A 111 -7.80 -7.61 -17.15
N PRO A 112 -6.47 -7.44 -16.99
CA PRO A 112 -5.51 -8.25 -17.74
C PRO A 112 -5.70 -9.76 -17.47
N PRO A 113 -5.53 -10.63 -18.48
CA PRO A 113 -5.71 -12.09 -18.36
C PRO A 113 -4.60 -12.80 -17.59
N THR A 114 -3.87 -12.08 -16.73
CA THR A 114 -2.78 -12.66 -15.96
C THR A 114 -3.35 -13.53 -14.84
N PRO A 115 -2.87 -14.77 -14.68
CA PRO A 115 -3.43 -15.70 -13.69
C PRO A 115 -3.33 -15.17 -12.25
N GLY A 116 -4.38 -15.44 -11.48
CA GLY A 116 -4.56 -15.06 -10.08
C GLY A 116 -4.08 -16.15 -9.10
N TYR A 117 -4.38 -15.97 -7.80
CA TYR A 117 -4.03 -16.93 -6.76
C TYR A 117 -4.80 -18.25 -6.90
N ALA A 118 -6.09 -18.18 -7.27
CA ALA A 118 -6.93 -19.37 -7.55
C ALA A 118 -6.37 -20.27 -8.68
N ASP A 119 -5.50 -19.72 -9.54
CA ASP A 119 -4.91 -20.45 -10.66
C ASP A 119 -3.61 -21.18 -10.27
N LEU A 120 -3.04 -20.92 -9.10
CA LEU A 120 -1.76 -21.48 -8.66
C LEU A 120 -1.86 -22.99 -8.37
N ARG A 121 -0.79 -23.71 -8.65
CA ARG A 121 -0.70 -25.16 -8.42
C ARG A 121 0.61 -25.58 -7.75
N ALA A 122 1.71 -24.92 -8.05
CA ALA A 122 2.97 -25.08 -7.34
C ALA A 122 3.61 -23.71 -7.11
N VAL A 123 3.99 -23.46 -5.86
CA VAL A 123 4.50 -22.19 -5.35
C VAL A 123 5.71 -22.50 -4.46
N PRO A 124 6.92 -22.06 -4.84
CA PRO A 124 8.07 -22.15 -3.97
C PRO A 124 8.08 -20.97 -2.98
N ALA A 125 8.69 -21.19 -1.80
CA ALA A 125 9.28 -20.07 -1.07
C ALA A 125 10.50 -19.61 -1.87
N TRP A 126 10.68 -18.30 -2.02
CA TRP A 126 11.71 -17.74 -2.89
C TRP A 126 12.32 -16.47 -2.32
N GLY A 127 13.59 -16.22 -2.67
CA GLY A 127 14.34 -15.08 -2.19
C GLY A 127 15.17 -14.45 -3.29
N ASP A 128 15.04 -13.13 -3.44
CA ASP A 128 16.00 -12.32 -4.19
C ASP A 128 17.11 -11.87 -3.23
N ILE A 129 18.18 -12.63 -3.14
CA ILE A 129 19.29 -12.37 -2.23
C ILE A 129 20.29 -11.48 -2.94
N ASP A 130 19.95 -10.20 -3.07
CA ASP A 130 20.71 -9.22 -3.83
C ASP A 130 22.04 -8.89 -3.14
N LEU A 131 23.08 -8.58 -3.94
CA LEU A 131 24.26 -7.92 -3.38
C LEU A 131 23.88 -6.51 -2.95
N ALA A 132 24.43 -6.07 -1.82
CA ALA A 132 24.31 -4.69 -1.38
C ALA A 132 24.73 -3.73 -2.51
N ASP A 133 24.01 -2.62 -2.67
CA ASP A 133 24.16 -1.69 -3.80
C ASP A 133 25.60 -1.16 -3.97
N ASP A 134 26.31 -0.92 -2.87
CA ASP A 134 27.71 -0.47 -2.89
C ASP A 134 28.70 -1.54 -3.41
N ILE A 135 28.29 -2.80 -3.37
CA ILE A 135 29.10 -3.96 -3.77
C ILE A 135 28.73 -4.44 -5.17
N LYS A 136 27.46 -4.32 -5.57
CA LYS A 136 26.93 -4.79 -6.85
C LYS A 136 27.77 -4.32 -8.07
N PRO A 137 28.25 -3.06 -8.17
CA PRO A 137 29.15 -2.62 -9.25
C PRO A 137 30.49 -3.37 -9.33
N GLN A 138 30.90 -4.01 -8.23
CA GLN A 138 32.16 -4.74 -8.09
C GLN A 138 32.03 -6.23 -8.40
N ARG A 139 30.83 -6.76 -8.73
CA ARG A 139 30.53 -8.19 -8.89
C ARG A 139 31.59 -9.02 -9.64
N GLY A 140 32.17 -8.48 -10.71
CA GLY A 140 33.20 -9.15 -11.52
C GLY A 140 34.64 -9.04 -10.99
N ASN A 141 34.87 -8.23 -9.94
CA ASN A 141 36.17 -7.91 -9.35
C ASN A 141 36.11 -7.90 -7.81
N LEU A 142 35.20 -8.65 -7.20
CA LEU A 142 35.11 -8.77 -5.75
C LEU A 142 36.46 -9.25 -5.20
N ASN A 143 36.92 -8.63 -4.11
CA ASN A 143 38.09 -9.13 -3.42
C ASN A 143 37.76 -10.49 -2.76
N ALA A 144 38.81 -11.27 -2.46
CA ALA A 144 38.63 -12.64 -1.97
C ALA A 144 37.89 -12.70 -0.61
N GLU A 145 38.07 -11.70 0.26
CA GLU A 145 37.44 -11.66 1.58
C GLU A 145 35.93 -11.38 1.47
N THR A 146 35.54 -10.39 0.67
CA THR A 146 34.13 -10.09 0.35
C THR A 146 33.45 -11.27 -0.33
N ARG A 147 34.12 -11.93 -1.29
CA ARG A 147 33.55 -13.10 -1.97
C ARG A 147 33.29 -14.25 -0.98
N VAL A 148 34.27 -14.57 -0.13
CA VAL A 148 34.11 -15.61 0.89
C VAL A 148 33.01 -15.26 1.89
N LEU A 149 32.86 -13.98 2.24
CA LEU A 149 31.76 -13.52 3.09
C LEU A 149 30.40 -13.72 2.40
N VAL A 150 30.27 -13.34 1.13
CA VAL A 150 29.05 -13.57 0.35
C VAL A 150 28.72 -15.07 0.26
N GLU A 151 29.69 -15.92 -0.07
CA GLU A 151 29.50 -17.38 -0.15
C GLU A 151 29.01 -17.96 1.18
N ARG A 152 29.59 -17.55 2.31
CA ARG A 152 29.15 -17.96 3.65
C ARG A 152 27.75 -17.45 4.01
N THR A 153 27.41 -16.24 3.62
CA THR A 153 26.08 -15.68 3.86
C THR A 153 25.02 -16.40 3.02
N LEU A 154 25.31 -16.68 1.75
CA LEU A 154 24.42 -17.46 0.89
C LEU A 154 24.21 -18.88 1.41
N ASP A 155 25.27 -19.54 1.88
CA ASP A 155 25.19 -20.85 2.53
C ASP A 155 24.27 -20.82 3.76
N ALA A 156 24.37 -19.76 4.59
CA ALA A 156 23.50 -19.58 5.73
C ALA A 156 22.03 -19.37 5.33
N TYR A 157 21.74 -18.64 4.25
CA TYR A 157 20.37 -18.56 3.73
C TYR A 157 19.89 -19.91 3.21
N ILE A 158 20.72 -20.68 2.51
CA ILE A 158 20.35 -22.03 2.05
C ILE A 158 20.01 -22.94 3.25
N ASP A 159 20.73 -22.81 4.37
CA ASP A 159 20.38 -23.50 5.64
C ASP A 159 19.00 -23.08 6.19
N GLU A 160 18.64 -21.80 6.10
CA GLU A 160 17.31 -21.34 6.51
C GLU A 160 16.22 -21.97 5.61
N TYR A 161 16.39 -21.95 4.29
CA TYR A 161 15.46 -22.64 3.38
C TYR A 161 15.39 -24.14 3.66
N ALA A 162 16.52 -24.79 3.95
CA ALA A 162 16.55 -26.20 4.31
C ALA A 162 15.82 -26.48 5.62
N THR A 163 15.84 -25.52 6.56
CA THR A 163 15.06 -25.59 7.81
C THR A 163 13.56 -25.49 7.52
N LEU A 164 13.15 -24.54 6.68
CA LEU A 164 11.75 -24.36 6.28
C LEU A 164 11.20 -25.61 5.57
N TYR A 165 11.96 -26.19 4.64
CA TYR A 165 11.57 -27.39 3.89
C TYR A 165 11.82 -28.70 4.63
N GLY A 166 12.57 -28.67 5.74
CA GLY A 166 12.97 -29.86 6.51
C GLY A 166 14.09 -30.68 5.86
N THR A 167 14.57 -30.30 4.68
CA THR A 167 15.70 -30.92 3.98
C THR A 167 16.39 -29.93 3.04
N ARG A 168 17.70 -30.08 2.88
CA ARG A 168 18.51 -29.30 1.93
C ARG A 168 18.32 -29.77 0.49
N ASP A 169 17.95 -31.03 0.29
CA ASP A 169 17.75 -31.62 -1.06
C ASP A 169 16.63 -30.92 -1.84
N ALA A 170 15.69 -30.29 -1.11
CA ALA A 170 14.58 -29.52 -1.68
C ALA A 170 14.93 -28.03 -1.88
N VAL A 171 16.21 -27.64 -1.78
CA VAL A 171 16.66 -26.24 -1.91
C VAL A 171 17.56 -26.09 -3.13
N TYR A 172 17.26 -25.08 -3.94
CA TYR A 172 17.98 -24.77 -5.17
C TYR A 172 18.44 -23.31 -5.15
N ALA A 173 19.56 -23.02 -5.82
CA ALA A 173 20.06 -21.66 -5.91
C ALA A 173 20.60 -21.31 -7.30
N LEU A 174 20.51 -20.03 -7.65
CA LEU A 174 21.08 -19.44 -8.87
C LEU A 174 21.92 -18.22 -8.52
N ASP A 175 23.02 -18.04 -9.22
CA ASP A 175 23.74 -16.77 -9.32
C ASP A 175 22.95 -15.89 -10.29
N SER A 176 22.29 -14.84 -9.79
CA SER A 176 21.46 -13.94 -10.59
C SER A 176 22.29 -12.89 -11.35
N VAL A 177 23.63 -12.98 -11.26
CA VAL A 177 24.61 -11.97 -11.63
C VAL A 177 24.61 -10.76 -10.68
N GLY A 178 23.45 -10.20 -10.35
CA GLY A 178 23.31 -9.09 -9.40
C GLY A 178 23.36 -9.51 -7.92
N GLY A 179 23.12 -10.79 -7.66
CA GLY A 179 22.89 -11.40 -6.36
C GLY A 179 22.78 -12.91 -6.51
N ALA A 180 21.94 -13.53 -5.68
CA ALA A 180 21.53 -14.91 -5.85
C ALA A 180 20.00 -15.05 -5.73
N TYR A 181 19.44 -16.05 -6.40
CA TYR A 181 18.10 -16.51 -6.13
C TYR A 181 18.17 -17.80 -5.33
N VAL A 182 17.38 -17.93 -4.27
CA VAL A 182 17.21 -19.19 -3.54
C VAL A 182 15.75 -19.62 -3.64
N PHE A 183 15.54 -20.91 -3.93
CA PHE A 183 14.25 -21.52 -4.16
C PHE A 183 14.11 -22.70 -3.22
N GLY A 184 12.94 -22.84 -2.63
CA GLY A 184 12.43 -24.15 -2.27
C GLY A 184 11.87 -24.90 -3.48
N ALA A 185 11.78 -26.22 -3.39
CA ALA A 185 11.24 -27.08 -4.43
C ALA A 185 9.75 -26.75 -4.68
N PRO A 186 9.36 -26.23 -5.87
CA PRO A 186 7.99 -25.77 -6.13
C PRO A 186 6.93 -26.87 -5.95
N GLU A 187 7.29 -28.13 -6.19
CA GLU A 187 6.41 -29.28 -6.05
C GLU A 187 5.97 -29.53 -4.60
N ALA A 188 6.70 -29.01 -3.62
CA ALA A 188 6.40 -29.19 -2.20
C ALA A 188 5.02 -28.64 -1.82
N THR A 189 4.44 -27.75 -2.63
CA THR A 189 3.10 -27.19 -2.41
C THR A 189 2.04 -27.74 -3.38
N LEU A 190 2.38 -28.68 -4.29
CA LEU A 190 1.38 -29.41 -5.08
C LEU A 190 0.31 -30.09 -4.22
N PRO A 191 0.65 -30.75 -3.08
CA PRO A 191 -0.37 -31.41 -2.26
C PRO A 191 -1.44 -30.44 -1.73
N ILE A 192 -1.06 -29.19 -1.45
CA ILE A 192 -2.00 -28.13 -1.04
C ILE A 192 -3.00 -27.85 -2.18
N ALA A 193 -2.49 -27.74 -3.41
CA ALA A 193 -3.34 -27.53 -4.57
C ALA A 193 -4.28 -28.70 -4.85
N ASP A 194 -3.84 -29.92 -4.63
CA ASP A 194 -4.67 -31.11 -4.77
C ASP A 194 -5.76 -31.17 -3.69
N LEU A 195 -5.43 -30.80 -2.44
CA LEU A 195 -6.37 -30.75 -1.31
C LEU A 195 -7.55 -29.80 -1.59
N PHE A 196 -7.28 -28.62 -2.13
CA PHE A 196 -8.31 -27.59 -2.43
C PHE A 196 -8.71 -27.54 -3.91
N SER A 197 -8.49 -28.61 -4.67
CA SER A 197 -8.76 -28.65 -6.12
C SER A 197 -10.23 -28.39 -6.48
N ASP A 198 -11.16 -28.78 -5.62
CA ASP A 198 -12.61 -28.57 -5.77
C ASP A 198 -13.13 -27.28 -5.10
N ASP A 199 -12.25 -26.50 -4.48
CA ASP A 199 -12.57 -25.27 -3.74
C ASP A 199 -11.60 -24.13 -4.09
N PRO A 200 -11.80 -23.45 -5.25
CA PRO A 200 -10.91 -22.40 -5.73
C PRO A 200 -10.75 -21.22 -4.75
N ASP A 201 -11.79 -20.91 -3.98
CA ASP A 201 -11.77 -19.83 -2.99
C ASP A 201 -10.87 -20.18 -1.81
N ALA A 202 -10.92 -21.43 -1.34
CA ALA A 202 -10.00 -21.92 -0.31
C ALA A 202 -8.56 -21.95 -0.83
N LEU A 203 -8.37 -22.44 -2.06
CA LEU A 203 -7.07 -22.50 -2.71
C LEU A 203 -6.40 -21.12 -2.81
N GLU A 204 -7.16 -20.12 -3.26
CA GLU A 204 -6.70 -18.73 -3.36
C GLU A 204 -6.23 -18.22 -1.99
N ARG A 205 -7.05 -18.37 -0.95
CA ARG A 205 -6.71 -17.92 0.40
C ARG A 205 -5.44 -18.59 0.94
N VAL A 206 -5.34 -19.90 0.77
CA VAL A 206 -4.19 -20.65 1.30
C VAL A 206 -2.89 -20.25 0.59
N PHE A 207 -2.91 -20.04 -0.73
CA PHE A 207 -1.70 -19.63 -1.44
C PHE A 207 -1.32 -18.16 -1.22
N ASP A 208 -2.29 -17.27 -1.07
CA ASP A 208 -2.03 -15.88 -0.68
C ASP A 208 -1.37 -15.85 0.72
N GLU A 209 -1.98 -16.52 1.70
CA GLU A 209 -1.44 -16.63 3.06
C GLU A 209 -0.08 -17.35 3.09
N PHE A 210 0.12 -18.40 2.28
CA PHE A 210 1.40 -19.10 2.19
C PHE A 210 2.53 -18.15 1.78
N LEU A 211 2.28 -17.28 0.79
CA LEU A 211 3.27 -16.31 0.32
C LEU A 211 3.54 -15.24 1.39
N ASP A 212 2.49 -14.72 2.03
CA ASP A 212 2.64 -13.73 3.11
C ASP A 212 3.42 -14.30 4.30
N ARG A 213 3.08 -15.51 4.75
CA ARG A 213 3.82 -16.20 5.82
C ARG A 213 5.24 -16.54 5.42
N SER A 214 5.47 -16.95 4.17
CA SER A 214 6.83 -17.20 3.67
C SER A 214 7.67 -15.92 3.69
N ASN A 215 7.10 -14.77 3.29
CA ASN A 215 7.78 -13.48 3.32
C ASN A 215 8.15 -13.08 4.75
N ALA A 216 7.19 -13.16 5.69
CA ALA A 216 7.43 -12.87 7.10
C ALA A 216 8.51 -13.79 7.70
N TRP A 217 8.43 -15.09 7.41
CA TRP A 217 9.42 -16.06 7.89
C TRP A 217 10.83 -15.78 7.35
N LEU A 218 10.94 -15.36 6.08
CA LEU A 218 12.23 -15.03 5.45
C LEU A 218 12.83 -13.73 6.01
N GLN A 219 12.01 -12.75 6.38
CA GLN A 219 12.48 -11.55 7.10
C GLN A 219 13.07 -11.92 8.46
N GLU A 220 12.44 -12.83 9.19
CA GLU A 220 13.02 -13.35 10.43
C GLU A 220 14.29 -14.18 10.18
N ALA A 221 14.33 -14.94 9.07
CA ALA A 221 15.50 -15.70 8.66
C ALA A 221 16.69 -14.78 8.36
N GLU A 222 16.46 -13.63 7.74
CA GLU A 222 17.48 -12.60 7.56
C GLU A 222 18.08 -12.13 8.89
N ALA A 223 17.25 -11.88 9.89
CA ALA A 223 17.75 -11.51 11.23
C ALA A 223 18.66 -12.61 11.82
N ARG A 224 18.25 -13.89 11.68
CA ARG A 224 19.06 -15.04 12.13
C ARG A 224 20.37 -15.20 11.36
N VAL A 225 20.36 -14.96 10.04
CA VAL A 225 21.58 -14.99 9.21
C VAL A 225 22.52 -13.86 9.59
N ASN A 226 22.01 -12.65 9.79
CA ASN A 226 22.80 -11.50 10.22
C ASN A 226 23.44 -11.69 11.61
N GLU A 227 22.78 -12.43 12.50
CA GLU A 227 23.37 -12.83 13.79
C GLU A 227 24.45 -13.93 13.61
N ARG A 228 24.23 -14.89 12.71
CA ARG A 228 25.13 -16.04 12.50
C ARG A 228 26.40 -15.69 11.74
N VAL A 229 26.32 -14.74 10.80
CA VAL A 229 27.41 -14.38 9.89
C VAL A 229 27.77 -12.90 10.04
N ASP A 230 28.84 -12.66 10.81
CA ASP A 230 29.40 -11.32 10.99
C ASP A 230 29.66 -10.62 9.65
N GLY A 231 28.95 -9.51 9.42
CA GLY A 231 29.07 -8.70 8.20
C GLY A 231 28.13 -9.08 7.05
N ALA A 232 27.19 -10.01 7.25
CA ALA A 232 26.20 -10.39 6.22
C ALA A 232 25.42 -9.20 5.65
N ALA A 233 24.80 -8.37 6.52
CA ALA A 233 24.06 -7.16 6.13
C ALA A 233 24.90 -6.11 5.38
N ALA A 234 26.24 -6.19 5.45
CA ALA A 234 27.12 -5.29 4.71
C ALA A 234 27.35 -5.75 3.26
N VAL A 235 27.03 -7.01 2.93
CA VAL A 235 27.29 -7.58 1.60
C VAL A 235 26.05 -8.03 0.84
N ILE A 236 24.98 -8.35 1.55
CA ILE A 236 23.73 -8.86 0.99
C ILE A 236 22.56 -8.04 1.56
N GLN A 237 21.62 -7.72 0.69
CA GLN A 237 20.37 -7.03 1.00
C GLN A 237 19.24 -7.76 0.28
N PRO A 238 18.56 -8.70 0.97
CA PRO A 238 17.51 -9.47 0.33
C PRO A 238 16.25 -8.64 0.05
N ASP A 239 15.51 -9.01 -0.99
CA ASP A 239 14.14 -8.58 -1.26
C ASP A 239 13.18 -9.78 -1.11
N TRP A 240 12.30 -9.69 -0.11
CA TRP A 240 11.34 -10.72 0.28
C TRP A 240 9.93 -10.50 -0.29
N VAL A 241 9.75 -9.68 -1.32
CA VAL A 241 8.40 -9.42 -1.88
C VAL A 241 7.97 -10.53 -2.83
N ASN A 242 7.69 -11.73 -2.31
CA ASN A 242 7.09 -12.81 -3.09
C ASN A 242 5.62 -12.54 -3.40
N ASN A 243 5.19 -12.92 -4.60
CA ASN A 243 3.78 -12.88 -5.00
C ASN A 243 3.51 -13.89 -6.12
N LYS A 244 2.23 -14.10 -6.45
CA LYS A 244 1.75 -15.03 -7.50
C LYS A 244 2.44 -14.91 -8.87
N ASN A 245 3.00 -13.74 -9.20
CA ASN A 245 3.63 -13.48 -10.49
C ASN A 245 5.06 -12.92 -10.37
N ARG A 246 5.78 -13.24 -9.27
CA ARG A 246 7.17 -12.82 -9.06
C ARG A 246 8.05 -13.33 -10.20
N GLN A 247 8.75 -12.40 -10.85
CA GLN A 247 9.65 -12.69 -11.95
C GLN A 247 11.06 -13.00 -11.45
N TYR A 248 11.77 -13.86 -12.17
CA TYR A 248 13.19 -14.08 -12.00
C TYR A 248 13.87 -14.35 -13.34
N LYS A 249 15.19 -14.17 -13.39
CA LYS A 249 16.00 -14.52 -14.55
C LYS A 249 16.31 -16.03 -14.46
N PRO A 250 15.79 -16.89 -15.35
CA PRO A 250 16.04 -18.33 -15.31
C PRO A 250 17.50 -18.65 -15.69
N PRO A 251 17.98 -19.89 -15.46
CA PRO A 251 19.34 -20.28 -15.82
C PRO A 251 19.67 -19.93 -17.27
N LEU A 252 20.91 -19.47 -17.48
CA LEU A 252 21.43 -18.96 -18.74
C LEU A 252 20.76 -17.69 -19.28
N SER A 253 19.82 -17.06 -18.56
CA SER A 253 19.36 -15.73 -18.95
C SER A 253 20.51 -14.72 -18.87
N ILE A 254 20.62 -13.85 -19.87
CA ILE A 254 21.64 -12.80 -19.94
C ILE A 254 21.17 -11.63 -19.07
N HIS A 255 22.03 -11.14 -18.19
CA HIS A 255 21.70 -9.99 -17.35
C HIS A 255 21.49 -8.70 -18.17
N ALA A 256 20.55 -7.85 -17.78
CA ALA A 256 20.24 -6.59 -18.44
C ALA A 256 21.50 -5.69 -18.59
N ASP A 257 22.22 -5.46 -17.49
CA ASP A 257 23.35 -4.52 -17.47
C ASP A 257 24.75 -5.15 -17.60
N HIS A 258 24.83 -6.49 -17.60
CA HIS A 258 26.11 -7.20 -17.58
C HIS A 258 26.19 -8.22 -18.71
N ASP A 259 27.36 -8.34 -19.33
CA ASP A 259 27.65 -9.38 -20.33
C ASP A 259 27.99 -10.72 -19.63
N ALA A 260 27.07 -11.15 -18.77
CA ALA A 260 27.13 -12.34 -17.94
C ALA A 260 25.78 -13.04 -17.94
N VAL A 261 25.78 -14.32 -17.59
CA VAL A 261 24.58 -15.16 -17.58
C VAL A 261 24.30 -15.69 -16.18
N VAL A 262 23.03 -15.91 -15.89
CA VAL A 262 22.57 -16.60 -14.67
C VAL A 262 23.05 -18.04 -14.70
N THR A 263 23.55 -18.57 -13.58
CA THR A 263 24.01 -19.97 -13.51
C THR A 263 23.61 -20.66 -12.20
N PRO A 264 23.39 -21.99 -12.23
CA PRO A 264 23.22 -22.78 -11.01
C PRO A 264 24.32 -22.59 -9.98
N ILE A 265 23.92 -22.50 -8.71
CA ILE A 265 24.80 -22.61 -7.54
C ILE A 265 24.57 -23.99 -6.92
N ALA A 266 25.65 -24.73 -6.65
CA ALA A 266 25.57 -25.97 -5.90
C ALA A 266 25.29 -25.64 -4.44
N THR A 267 24.16 -26.12 -3.91
CA THR A 267 23.76 -25.82 -2.54
C THR A 267 24.67 -26.50 -1.51
N ASP A 268 25.31 -27.63 -1.81
CA ASP A 268 26.27 -28.28 -0.89
C ASP A 268 27.70 -27.69 -0.90
N ASP A 269 28.02 -26.86 -1.90
CA ASP A 269 29.35 -26.26 -2.08
C ASP A 269 29.19 -24.90 -2.78
N VAL A 270 28.77 -23.90 -2.00
CA VAL A 270 28.41 -22.58 -2.51
C VAL A 270 29.64 -21.88 -3.09
N SER A 271 29.60 -21.62 -4.39
CA SER A 271 30.62 -20.83 -5.11
C SER A 271 29.98 -19.67 -5.84
N TYR A 272 30.48 -18.45 -5.59
CA TYR A 272 29.88 -17.21 -6.09
C TYR A 272 30.73 -16.55 -7.17
N GLU A 273 31.04 -17.31 -8.21
CA GLU A 273 31.86 -16.88 -9.34
C GLU A 273 31.02 -16.40 -10.53
N LEU A 274 31.16 -15.11 -10.88
CA LEU A 274 30.50 -14.54 -12.04
C LEU A 274 30.84 -15.32 -13.32
N ARG A 275 29.82 -15.65 -14.11
CA ARG A 275 29.95 -16.37 -15.39
C ARG A 275 29.78 -15.42 -16.59
N PRO A 276 30.87 -14.98 -17.24
CA PRO A 276 30.78 -14.13 -18.43
C PRO A 276 30.07 -14.85 -19.58
N PHE A 277 29.29 -14.12 -20.36
CA PHE A 277 28.56 -14.64 -21.53
C PHE A 277 29.44 -15.47 -22.48
N LYS A 278 30.67 -15.01 -22.73
CA LYS A 278 31.63 -15.68 -23.63
C LYS A 278 32.11 -17.06 -23.15
N THR A 279 31.83 -17.42 -21.89
CA THR A 279 32.25 -18.69 -21.29
C THR A 279 31.17 -19.77 -21.36
N VAL A 280 30.00 -19.46 -21.91
CA VAL A 280 28.90 -20.42 -22.07
C VAL A 280 29.25 -21.47 -23.11
N ASP A 281 29.55 -22.68 -22.63
CA ASP A 281 29.79 -23.88 -23.42
C ASP A 281 28.67 -24.91 -23.23
N ASP A 282 28.77 -26.03 -23.96
CA ASP A 282 27.75 -27.08 -23.91
C ASP A 282 27.70 -27.77 -22.54
N THR A 283 28.81 -27.83 -21.80
CA THR A 283 28.85 -28.40 -20.44
C THR A 283 28.06 -27.54 -19.45
N LEU A 284 28.18 -26.21 -19.52
CA LEU A 284 27.37 -25.32 -18.70
C LEU A 284 25.88 -25.42 -19.06
N ILE A 285 25.55 -25.59 -20.35
CA ILE A 285 24.17 -25.80 -20.80
C ILE A 285 23.61 -27.11 -20.24
N GLU A 286 24.35 -28.22 -20.35
CA GLU A 286 23.95 -29.52 -19.80
C GLU A 286 23.74 -29.45 -18.28
N GLY A 287 24.62 -28.75 -17.55
CA GLY A 287 24.47 -28.53 -16.11
C GLY A 287 23.21 -27.71 -15.77
N ALA A 288 22.92 -26.65 -16.53
CA ALA A 288 21.71 -25.85 -16.36
C ALA A 288 20.43 -26.64 -16.69
N VAL A 289 20.48 -27.54 -17.69
CA VAL A 289 19.38 -28.46 -17.99
C VAL A 289 19.16 -29.43 -16.83
N SER A 290 20.24 -29.99 -16.26
CA SER A 290 20.13 -30.86 -15.08
C SER A 290 19.45 -30.12 -13.94
N TRP A 291 19.96 -28.94 -13.58
CA TRP A 291 19.38 -28.13 -12.51
C TRP A 291 17.90 -27.81 -12.74
N ALA A 292 17.50 -27.45 -13.97
CA ALA A 292 16.11 -27.16 -14.29
C ALA A 292 15.20 -28.40 -14.16
N ASN A 293 15.68 -29.59 -14.57
CA ASN A 293 14.95 -30.84 -14.38
C ASN A 293 14.86 -31.26 -12.92
N ASP A 294 15.86 -30.91 -12.11
CA ASP A 294 15.87 -31.21 -10.68
C ASP A 294 14.84 -30.32 -9.97
N LEU A 295 14.85 -29.01 -10.25
CA LEU A 295 13.89 -28.06 -9.71
C LEU A 295 12.43 -28.41 -10.07
N THR A 296 12.17 -28.93 -11.27
CA THR A 296 10.79 -29.22 -11.72
C THR A 296 10.33 -30.65 -11.48
N ARG A 297 11.18 -31.46 -10.84
CA ARG A 297 10.87 -32.85 -10.53
C ARG A 297 9.85 -32.94 -9.41
N VAL A 298 9.11 -34.05 -9.36
CA VAL A 298 8.16 -34.31 -8.28
C VAL A 298 8.76 -35.34 -7.32
N GLU A 299 9.62 -34.88 -6.42
CA GLU A 299 10.31 -35.75 -5.44
C GLU A 299 10.14 -35.28 -3.99
N HIS A 300 9.86 -34.00 -3.74
CA HIS A 300 9.81 -33.41 -2.40
C HIS A 300 8.40 -33.01 -1.93
N THR A 301 7.36 -33.68 -2.41
CA THR A 301 5.96 -33.38 -2.00
C THR A 301 5.71 -33.59 -0.50
N ASP A 302 6.51 -34.42 0.17
CA ASP A 302 6.44 -34.65 1.61
C ASP A 302 6.92 -33.44 2.44
N CYS A 303 7.69 -32.52 1.85
CA CYS A 303 8.12 -31.28 2.49
C CYS A 303 6.93 -30.37 2.87
N VAL A 304 5.75 -30.56 2.27
CA VAL A 304 4.50 -29.85 2.63
C VAL A 304 4.25 -29.88 4.14
N SER A 305 4.56 -30.99 4.81
CA SER A 305 4.35 -31.13 6.24
C SER A 305 5.27 -30.21 7.04
N SER A 306 6.54 -30.07 6.62
CA SER A 306 7.51 -29.17 7.26
C SER A 306 7.13 -27.70 7.02
N LEU A 307 6.69 -27.38 5.80
CA LEU A 307 6.24 -26.05 5.43
C LEU A 307 5.07 -25.61 6.31
N VAL A 308 4.01 -26.44 6.38
CA VAL A 308 2.82 -26.08 7.16
C VAL A 308 3.12 -26.05 8.65
N ALA A 309 3.94 -26.98 9.17
CA ALA A 309 4.35 -26.96 10.57
C ALA A 309 5.15 -25.70 10.95
N THR A 310 5.97 -25.19 10.03
CA THR A 310 6.80 -24.01 10.27
C THR A 310 6.02 -22.71 10.09
N LEU A 311 5.13 -22.65 9.10
CA LEU A 311 4.38 -21.43 8.76
C LEU A 311 3.09 -21.27 9.57
N TRP A 312 2.44 -22.35 10.00
CA TRP A 312 1.26 -22.33 10.87
C TRP A 312 1.52 -23.09 12.18
N PRO A 313 2.53 -22.71 12.99
CA PRO A 313 2.96 -23.51 14.13
C PRO A 313 1.84 -23.76 15.15
N ASP A 314 1.09 -22.72 15.52
CA ASP A 314 0.03 -22.82 16.53
C ASP A 314 -1.10 -23.77 16.12
N LEU A 315 -1.52 -23.72 14.85
CA LEU A 315 -2.57 -24.60 14.34
C LEU A 315 -2.04 -26.00 14.05
N TYR A 316 -0.76 -26.13 13.70
CA TYR A 316 -0.18 -27.44 13.44
C TYR A 316 -0.05 -28.28 14.71
N GLU A 317 0.22 -27.66 15.86
CA GLU A 317 0.26 -28.38 17.15
C GLU A 317 -1.12 -28.91 17.59
N ASP A 318 -2.19 -28.21 17.21
CA ASP A 318 -3.57 -28.54 17.57
C ASP A 318 -4.25 -29.54 16.60
N HIS A 319 -3.62 -29.85 15.48
CA HIS A 319 -4.20 -30.69 14.42
C HIS A 319 -3.27 -31.84 13.99
N ASP A 320 -3.86 -32.99 13.69
CA ASP A 320 -3.11 -34.20 13.29
C ASP A 320 -2.67 -34.14 11.81
N GLY A 321 -1.67 -33.31 11.52
CA GLY A 321 -1.06 -33.20 10.19
C GLY A 321 -1.51 -31.98 9.39
N TRP A 322 -0.78 -31.73 8.29
CA TRP A 322 -0.88 -30.48 7.55
C TRP A 322 -2.22 -30.28 6.86
N GLU A 323 -2.89 -31.35 6.41
CA GLU A 323 -4.20 -31.27 5.76
C GLU A 323 -5.24 -30.68 6.73
N ALA A 324 -5.33 -31.25 7.93
CA ALA A 324 -6.28 -30.82 8.96
C ALA A 324 -5.99 -29.39 9.44
N THR A 325 -4.71 -29.01 9.52
CA THR A 325 -4.28 -27.64 9.86
C THR A 325 -4.82 -26.62 8.86
N LEU A 326 -4.63 -26.85 7.55
CA LEU A 326 -5.05 -25.90 6.52
C LEU A 326 -6.58 -25.86 6.37
N GLU A 327 -7.27 -27.01 6.43
CA GLU A 327 -8.73 -27.05 6.42
C GLU A 327 -9.34 -26.27 7.60
N ALA A 328 -8.78 -26.44 8.80
CA ALA A 328 -9.21 -25.70 9.99
C ALA A 328 -8.94 -24.20 9.86
N TRP A 329 -7.78 -23.82 9.31
CA TRP A 329 -7.46 -22.42 9.04
C TRP A 329 -8.45 -21.79 8.05
N VAL A 330 -8.76 -22.48 6.94
CA VAL A 330 -9.73 -22.00 5.94
C VAL A 330 -11.11 -21.81 6.54
N GLU A 331 -11.60 -22.76 7.35
CA GLU A 331 -12.91 -22.62 7.99
C GLU A 331 -12.92 -21.50 9.04
N ALA A 332 -11.83 -21.32 9.78
CA ALA A 332 -11.69 -20.20 10.71
C ALA A 332 -11.72 -18.84 9.99
N GLU A 333 -11.05 -18.73 8.84
CA GLU A 333 -11.08 -17.52 8.00
C GLU A 333 -12.47 -17.24 7.45
N ARG A 334 -13.14 -18.28 6.92
CA ARG A 334 -14.53 -18.16 6.45
C ARG A 334 -15.45 -17.69 7.57
N GLU A 335 -15.30 -18.22 8.78
CA GLU A 335 -16.11 -17.81 9.91
C GLU A 335 -15.82 -16.37 10.36
N ARG A 336 -14.54 -15.94 10.34
CA ARG A 336 -14.17 -14.53 10.60
C ARG A 336 -14.82 -13.60 9.59
N GLU A 337 -14.81 -13.95 8.30
CA GLU A 337 -15.44 -13.16 7.25
C GLU A 337 -16.97 -13.15 7.38
N ARG A 338 -17.61 -14.30 7.60
CA ARG A 338 -19.06 -14.37 7.86
C ARG A 338 -19.45 -13.50 9.05
N LYS A 339 -18.69 -13.52 10.14
CA LYS A 339 -18.93 -12.67 11.31
C LYS A 339 -18.79 -11.19 10.97
N ARG A 340 -17.74 -10.79 10.23
CA ARG A 340 -17.57 -9.41 9.77
C ARG A 340 -18.73 -8.98 8.86
N GLN A 341 -19.15 -9.83 7.93
CA GLN A 341 -20.28 -9.55 7.05
C GLN A 341 -21.60 -9.46 7.82
N GLN A 342 -21.87 -10.38 8.75
CA GLN A 342 -23.05 -10.32 9.62
C GLN A 342 -23.04 -9.07 10.49
N GLN A 343 -21.88 -8.66 11.01
CA GLN A 343 -21.74 -7.41 11.76
C GLN A 343 -22.08 -6.22 10.87
N ARG A 344 -21.58 -6.18 9.63
CA ARG A 344 -21.87 -5.13 8.64
C ARG A 344 -23.34 -5.10 8.24
N GLU A 345 -23.93 -6.24 7.91
CA GLU A 345 -25.35 -6.37 7.56
C GLU A 345 -26.26 -6.02 8.74
N ALA A 346 -25.93 -6.44 9.95
CA ALA A 346 -26.66 -6.05 11.16
C ALA A 346 -26.52 -4.55 11.43
N ALA A 347 -25.36 -3.94 11.16
CA ALA A 347 -25.20 -2.49 11.25
C ALA A 347 -26.11 -1.77 10.24
N LEU A 348 -26.15 -2.25 8.99
CA LEU A 348 -27.00 -1.72 7.93
C LEU A 348 -28.50 -1.90 8.23
N GLN A 349 -28.92 -3.07 8.70
CA GLN A 349 -30.32 -3.32 9.07
C GLN A 349 -30.74 -2.45 10.26
N ARG A 350 -29.89 -2.33 11.29
CA ARG A 350 -30.14 -1.38 12.39
C ARG A 350 -30.21 0.06 11.89
N ARG A 351 -29.44 0.43 10.86
CA ARG A 351 -29.52 1.75 10.23
C ARG A 351 -30.85 1.93 9.48
N GLU A 352 -31.29 0.96 8.70
CA GLU A 352 -32.57 1.01 7.98
C GLU A 352 -33.77 1.08 8.94
N GLU A 353 -33.81 0.22 9.97
CA GLU A 353 -34.86 0.24 10.99
C GLU A 353 -34.92 1.60 11.71
N ARG A 354 -33.76 2.20 12.01
CA ARG A 354 -33.68 3.50 12.69
C ARG A 354 -33.99 4.70 11.77
N LEU A 355 -33.65 4.62 10.48
CA LEU A 355 -34.09 5.60 9.48
C LEU A 355 -35.61 5.57 9.29
N GLU A 356 -36.24 4.39 9.37
CA GLU A 356 -37.71 4.27 9.36
C GLU A 356 -38.35 4.84 10.64
N GLU A 357 -37.71 4.70 11.81
CA GLU A 357 -38.18 5.29 13.07
C GLU A 357 -38.05 6.83 13.12
N LEU A 358 -37.06 7.40 12.43
CA LEU A 358 -36.74 8.84 12.40
C LEU A 358 -37.29 9.59 11.17
N ASP A 359 -38.28 9.02 10.47
CA ASP A 359 -38.87 9.58 9.22
C ASP A 359 -37.81 9.97 8.16
N GLY A 360 -36.70 9.22 8.12
CA GLY A 360 -35.68 9.31 7.08
C GLY A 360 -34.61 10.39 7.23
N THR A 361 -34.52 11.12 8.35
CA THR A 361 -33.54 12.22 8.50
C THR A 361 -32.56 11.98 9.65
N LEU A 362 -31.43 11.33 9.34
CA LEU A 362 -30.18 11.41 10.12
C LEU A 362 -29.05 12.11 9.32
N GLU A 363 -29.32 12.53 8.08
CA GLU A 363 -28.40 13.37 7.31
C GLU A 363 -28.40 14.80 7.86
N GLY A 364 -27.27 15.24 8.42
CA GLY A 364 -27.00 16.63 8.80
C GLY A 364 -27.14 17.00 10.28
N HIS A 365 -27.24 16.03 11.20
CA HIS A 365 -27.20 16.31 12.64
C HIS A 365 -25.75 16.21 13.19
N PRO A 366 -25.26 17.23 13.94
CA PRO A 366 -23.86 17.29 14.37
C PRO A 366 -23.52 16.31 15.52
N VAL A 367 -24.50 15.63 16.10
CA VAL A 367 -24.35 14.67 17.20
C VAL A 367 -25.07 13.36 16.90
N THR A 368 -24.53 12.24 17.37
CA THR A 368 -25.10 10.89 17.24
C THR A 368 -24.95 10.11 18.55
N PRO A 369 -25.92 9.26 18.96
CA PRO A 369 -25.72 8.39 20.11
C PRO A 369 -24.97 7.10 19.80
N PHE A 370 -24.67 6.85 18.52
CA PHE A 370 -24.10 5.61 18.04
C PHE A 370 -22.66 5.80 17.59
N LYS A 371 -21.75 4.97 18.11
CA LYS A 371 -20.33 5.02 17.70
C LYS A 371 -20.16 4.58 16.25
N GLU A 372 -21.03 3.69 15.80
CA GLU A 372 -21.03 3.14 14.45
C GLU A 372 -21.21 4.22 13.38
N ASP A 373 -22.02 5.25 13.65
CA ASP A 373 -22.21 6.37 12.71
C ASP A 373 -20.91 7.15 12.50
N VAL A 374 -20.09 7.26 13.56
CA VAL A 374 -18.76 7.87 13.48
C VAL A 374 -17.80 6.99 12.68
N TYR A 375 -17.80 5.68 12.93
CA TYR A 375 -16.98 4.73 12.17
C TYR A 375 -17.33 4.73 10.68
N GLU A 376 -18.63 4.69 10.34
CA GLU A 376 -19.10 4.73 8.94
C GLU A 376 -18.74 6.08 8.28
N ALA A 377 -18.95 7.20 8.95
CA ALA A 377 -18.58 8.51 8.42
C ALA A 377 -17.07 8.59 8.13
N VAL A 378 -16.23 8.07 9.03
CA VAL A 378 -14.78 8.00 8.83
C VAL A 378 -14.40 7.08 7.67
N GLU A 379 -14.99 5.89 7.59
CA GLU A 379 -14.71 4.91 6.52
C GLU A 379 -15.17 5.37 5.13
N ASN A 380 -16.12 6.32 5.05
CA ASN A 380 -16.62 6.89 3.81
C ASN A 380 -15.80 8.10 3.31
N ILE A 381 -14.86 8.61 4.11
CA ILE A 381 -13.99 9.71 3.68
C ILE A 381 -13.07 9.21 2.57
N ASP A 382 -13.01 9.94 1.45
CA ASP A 382 -12.11 9.62 0.36
C ASP A 382 -10.65 9.77 0.84
N ILE A 383 -9.99 8.63 1.06
CA ILE A 383 -8.62 8.60 1.57
C ILE A 383 -7.64 9.28 0.61
N THR A 384 -7.99 9.37 -0.68
CA THR A 384 -7.24 10.06 -1.73
C THR A 384 -7.12 11.55 -1.44
N GLU A 385 -8.14 12.16 -0.84
CA GLU A 385 -8.14 13.57 -0.47
C GLU A 385 -7.17 13.85 0.67
N ILE A 386 -7.20 13.00 1.71
CA ILE A 386 -6.27 13.06 2.83
C ILE A 386 -4.83 12.87 2.33
N ALA A 387 -4.58 11.82 1.54
CA ALA A 387 -3.25 11.53 1.02
C ALA A 387 -2.71 12.67 0.14
N ARG A 388 -3.55 13.30 -0.68
CA ARG A 388 -3.15 14.43 -1.52
C ARG A 388 -2.86 15.69 -0.71
N HIS A 389 -3.63 15.95 0.34
CA HIS A 389 -3.45 17.14 1.17
C HIS A 389 -2.19 17.07 2.03
N TYR A 390 -1.87 15.88 2.55
CA TYR A 390 -0.80 15.68 3.52
C TYR A 390 0.44 14.97 2.95
N ALA A 391 0.53 14.79 1.63
CA ALA A 391 1.79 14.39 1.00
C ALA A 391 2.86 15.47 1.23
N SER A 392 4.08 15.07 1.60
CA SER A 392 5.18 16.01 1.89
C SER A 392 5.58 16.79 0.63
N ASP A 393 6.00 16.06 -0.40
CA ASP A 393 6.70 16.66 -1.54
C ASP A 393 5.99 16.37 -2.88
N ALA A 394 5.31 15.23 -3.01
CA ALA A 394 4.64 14.83 -4.24
C ALA A 394 3.51 13.81 -4.01
N TYR A 395 2.42 14.00 -4.77
CA TYR A 395 1.29 13.09 -4.90
C TYR A 395 1.17 12.66 -6.36
N ASP A 396 0.80 11.40 -6.59
CA ASP A 396 0.80 10.74 -7.89
C ASP A 396 2.18 10.77 -8.58
N THR A 397 3.19 10.28 -7.84
CA THR A 397 4.60 10.30 -8.24
C THR A 397 4.93 9.42 -9.44
N ASP A 398 4.06 8.47 -9.82
CA ASP A 398 4.15 7.69 -11.06
C ASP A 398 2.74 7.37 -11.62
N PRO A 399 2.24 8.14 -12.60
CA PRO A 399 0.91 7.96 -13.17
C PRO A 399 0.75 6.66 -13.98
N ASN A 400 1.81 5.90 -14.21
CA ASN A 400 1.75 4.59 -14.88
C ASN A 400 1.38 3.44 -13.93
N GLN A 401 1.34 3.72 -12.62
CA GLN A 401 1.03 2.74 -11.61
C GLN A 401 -0.48 2.67 -11.40
N PRO A 402 -1.05 1.48 -11.16
CA PRO A 402 -2.49 1.29 -11.04
C PRO A 402 -3.07 1.94 -9.77
N ARG A 403 -2.22 2.45 -8.88
CA ARG A 403 -2.57 3.06 -7.60
C ARG A 403 -1.76 4.35 -7.45
N PRO A 404 -2.40 5.50 -7.15
CA PRO A 404 -1.69 6.74 -6.89
C PRO A 404 -0.69 6.57 -5.76
N GLN A 405 0.55 7.03 -5.98
CA GLN A 405 1.64 6.93 -5.02
C GLN A 405 1.97 8.31 -4.44
N PHE A 406 2.43 8.37 -3.21
CA PHE A 406 2.72 9.64 -2.56
C PHE A 406 3.92 9.55 -1.62
N ASP A 407 4.58 10.69 -1.40
CA ASP A 407 5.62 10.81 -0.38
C ASP A 407 4.97 11.13 0.98
N PRO A 408 5.04 10.23 1.98
CA PRO A 408 4.39 10.46 3.27
C PRO A 408 5.06 11.58 4.07
N CYS A 409 4.30 12.34 4.85
CA CYS A 409 4.86 13.41 5.68
C CYS A 409 5.52 12.93 6.99
N TRP A 410 5.25 11.70 7.42
CA TRP A 410 5.83 11.12 8.64
C TRP A 410 7.22 10.51 8.42
N ARG A 411 7.63 10.26 7.17
CA ARG A 411 8.98 9.77 6.83
C ARG A 411 9.35 10.13 5.41
N HIS A 412 10.63 10.35 5.12
CA HIS A 412 11.05 10.59 3.75
C HIS A 412 11.06 9.30 2.91
N SER A 413 10.51 9.36 1.69
CA SER A 413 10.63 8.31 0.67
C SER A 413 11.52 8.79 -0.48
N GLU A 414 12.76 8.29 -0.55
CA GLU A 414 13.69 8.66 -1.63
C GLU A 414 13.16 8.34 -3.05
N SER A 415 12.37 7.28 -3.19
CA SER A 415 11.74 6.92 -4.47
C SER A 415 10.41 7.63 -4.71
N GLY A 416 9.79 8.20 -3.68
CA GLY A 416 8.38 8.62 -3.70
C GLY A 416 7.38 7.49 -4.01
N GLN A 417 7.80 6.22 -4.01
CA GLN A 417 6.99 5.07 -4.46
C GLN A 417 6.60 4.08 -3.34
N SER A 418 6.93 4.40 -2.10
CA SER A 418 6.75 3.44 -1.00
C SER A 418 5.35 3.47 -0.38
N CYS A 419 4.64 4.59 -0.50
CA CYS A 419 3.25 4.72 -0.05
C CYS A 419 2.31 4.86 -1.24
N PHE A 420 1.16 4.20 -1.16
CA PHE A 420 0.15 4.21 -2.22
C PHE A 420 -1.28 4.21 -1.65
N VAL A 421 -2.21 4.70 -2.45
CA VAL A 421 -3.66 4.68 -2.15
C VAL A 421 -4.34 3.54 -2.92
N GLY A 422 -5.07 2.71 -2.19
CA GLY A 422 -5.99 1.72 -2.72
C GLY A 422 -7.41 2.28 -2.81
N GLU A 423 -7.72 3.01 -3.88
CA GLU A 423 -9.02 3.69 -4.06
C GLU A 423 -10.23 2.75 -3.89
N ARG A 424 -10.16 1.52 -4.44
CA ARG A 424 -11.25 0.53 -4.33
C ARG A 424 -11.48 0.03 -2.90
N ALA A 425 -10.43 -0.03 -2.09
CA ALA A 425 -10.49 -0.49 -0.70
C ALA A 425 -10.63 0.66 0.30
N ASN A 426 -10.50 1.91 -0.16
CA ASN A 426 -10.40 3.13 0.64
C ASN A 426 -9.33 3.03 1.76
N THR A 427 -8.18 2.48 1.41
CA THR A 427 -7.04 2.26 2.33
C THR A 427 -5.75 2.78 1.73
N PHE A 428 -4.78 3.12 2.56
CA PHE A 428 -3.40 3.35 2.13
C PHE A 428 -2.52 2.16 2.52
N GLY A 429 -1.45 1.95 1.76
CA GLY A 429 -0.40 0.99 2.08
C GLY A 429 0.96 1.67 2.07
N ASP A 430 1.80 1.29 3.03
CA ASP A 430 3.22 1.62 3.13
C ASP A 430 4.03 0.34 2.96
N SER A 431 4.58 0.16 1.76
CA SER A 431 5.37 -1.02 1.38
C SER A 431 6.73 -1.09 2.06
N LYS A 432 7.24 0.00 2.64
CA LYS A 432 8.55 0.01 3.32
C LYS A 432 8.48 -0.70 4.67
N VAL A 433 7.38 -0.54 5.39
CA VAL A 433 7.14 -1.16 6.70
C VAL A 433 6.05 -2.24 6.66
N ASN A 434 5.54 -2.55 5.47
CA ASN A 434 4.45 -3.48 5.22
C ASN A 434 3.22 -3.22 6.12
N ALA A 435 2.83 -1.95 6.21
CA ALA A 435 1.70 -1.52 7.01
C ALA A 435 0.68 -0.74 6.17
N GLY A 436 -0.46 -0.44 6.75
CA GLY A 436 -1.52 0.30 6.07
C GLY A 436 -2.69 0.59 6.99
N GLY A 437 -3.72 1.22 6.44
CA GLY A 437 -4.92 1.54 7.19
C GLY A 437 -5.94 2.34 6.39
N GLY A 438 -7.05 2.66 7.06
CA GLY A 438 -8.10 3.53 6.52
C GLY A 438 -7.86 5.02 6.80
N PRO A 439 -8.86 5.87 6.51
CA PRO A 439 -8.78 7.33 6.62
C PRO A 439 -8.31 7.85 7.98
N ALA A 440 -8.84 7.31 9.09
CA ALA A 440 -8.42 7.75 10.44
C ALA A 440 -6.94 7.46 10.74
N LYS A 441 -6.42 6.30 10.31
CA LYS A 441 -5.00 5.97 10.51
C LYS A 441 -4.08 6.84 9.66
N LEU A 442 -4.49 7.15 8.42
CA LEU A 442 -3.76 8.09 7.60
C LEU A 442 -3.74 9.49 8.20
N MET A 443 -4.88 9.98 8.71
CA MET A 443 -4.95 11.26 9.41
C MET A 443 -4.06 11.27 10.65
N ALA A 444 -4.10 10.21 11.46
CA ALA A 444 -3.27 10.09 12.66
C ALA A 444 -1.78 10.21 12.35
N LEU A 445 -1.32 9.59 11.26
CA LEU A 445 0.07 9.73 10.78
C LEU A 445 0.34 11.14 10.26
N ALA A 446 -0.60 11.72 9.52
CA ALA A 446 -0.46 13.03 8.91
C ALA A 446 -0.34 14.17 9.92
N THR A 447 -1.04 14.07 11.05
CA THR A 447 -1.02 15.06 12.13
C THR A 447 -0.02 14.74 13.25
N GLY A 448 0.70 13.63 13.13
CA GLY A 448 1.72 13.21 14.10
C GLY A 448 1.17 12.65 15.41
N ILE A 449 -0.11 12.24 15.44
CA ILE A 449 -0.68 11.42 16.53
C ILE A 449 0.03 10.07 16.56
N LEU A 450 0.22 9.47 15.39
CA LEU A 450 1.09 8.31 15.20
C LEU A 450 2.39 8.74 14.53
N SER A 451 3.51 8.17 14.97
CA SER A 451 4.83 8.43 14.42
C SER A 451 5.25 7.46 13.32
N ASP A 452 4.63 6.28 13.24
CA ASP A 452 4.97 5.23 12.28
C ASP A 452 3.72 4.43 11.87
N ALA A 453 3.70 3.95 10.62
CA ALA A 453 2.55 3.29 10.01
C ALA A 453 2.33 1.87 10.55
N ASP A 454 3.35 1.24 11.14
CA ASP A 454 3.25 -0.05 11.82
C ASP A 454 2.56 0.03 13.20
N ALA A 455 2.44 1.23 13.78
CA ALA A 455 1.75 1.43 15.05
C ALA A 455 0.23 1.21 14.94
N ASP A 456 -0.37 0.63 15.98
CA ASP A 456 -1.81 0.44 16.07
C ASP A 456 -2.52 1.77 16.37
N LEU A 457 -3.66 2.00 15.71
CA LEU A 457 -4.55 3.12 16.03
C LEU A 457 -5.73 2.59 16.86
N ASP A 458 -5.69 2.82 18.17
CA ASP A 458 -6.76 2.42 19.08
C ASP A 458 -7.04 3.48 20.15
N GLY A 459 -7.97 3.16 21.06
CA GLY A 459 -8.17 3.94 22.29
C GLY A 459 -8.46 5.42 22.06
N GLU A 460 -7.76 6.27 22.81
CA GLU A 460 -7.87 7.73 22.75
C GLU A 460 -7.32 8.30 21.44
N ASP A 461 -6.20 7.75 20.94
CA ASP A 461 -5.54 8.18 19.70
C ASP A 461 -6.47 8.06 18.49
N TYR A 462 -7.31 7.01 18.43
CA TYR A 462 -8.34 6.89 17.42
C TYR A 462 -9.32 8.07 17.45
N TRP A 463 -9.84 8.43 18.63
CA TRP A 463 -10.82 9.51 18.74
C TRP A 463 -10.19 10.88 18.48
N THR A 464 -8.92 11.08 18.85
CA THR A 464 -8.16 12.27 18.49
C THR A 464 -8.01 12.38 16.96
N ALA A 465 -7.72 11.28 16.27
CA ALA A 465 -7.64 11.28 14.81
C ALA A 465 -8.99 11.62 14.14
N VAL A 466 -10.11 11.19 14.73
CA VAL A 466 -11.45 11.58 14.28
C VAL A 466 -11.72 13.07 14.52
N ASP A 467 -11.28 13.62 15.64
CA ASP A 467 -11.40 15.05 15.94
C ASP A 467 -10.55 15.90 14.95
N GLU A 468 -9.37 15.43 14.54
CA GLU A 468 -8.56 16.04 13.48
C GLU A 468 -9.27 15.98 12.11
N LEU A 469 -9.90 14.86 11.76
CA LEU A 469 -10.72 14.77 10.55
C LEU A 469 -11.86 15.80 10.57
N ARG A 470 -12.58 15.97 11.68
CA ARG A 470 -13.60 17.02 11.79
C ARG A 470 -13.00 18.41 11.62
N SER A 471 -11.85 18.66 12.24
CA SER A 471 -11.15 19.95 12.17
C SER A 471 -10.65 20.28 10.75
N ALA A 472 -10.33 19.25 9.96
CA ALA A 472 -10.03 19.35 8.53
C ALA A 472 -11.27 19.62 7.66
N GLY A 473 -12.48 19.58 8.23
CA GLY A 473 -13.73 19.93 7.57
C GLY A 473 -14.56 18.73 7.07
N TYR A 474 -14.20 17.50 7.43
CA TYR A 474 -15.01 16.32 7.10
C TYR A 474 -16.28 16.28 7.98
N ASP A 475 -17.42 15.98 7.35
CA ASP A 475 -18.72 15.89 8.03
C ASP A 475 -18.82 14.56 8.79
N ILE A 476 -18.34 14.56 10.03
CA ILE A 476 -18.36 13.41 10.93
C ILE A 476 -19.15 13.80 12.18
N PRO A 477 -20.25 13.09 12.54
CA PRO A 477 -21.03 13.43 13.72
C PRO A 477 -20.21 13.18 15.01
N VAL A 478 -20.56 13.90 16.08
CA VAL A 478 -19.94 13.70 17.41
C VAL A 478 -20.72 12.65 18.19
N TRP A 479 -20.03 11.62 18.69
CA TRP A 479 -20.67 10.58 19.50
C TRP A 479 -21.01 11.06 20.92
N ILE A 480 -22.29 10.97 21.29
CA ILE A 480 -22.89 11.43 22.56
C ILE A 480 -23.79 10.31 23.14
N PRO A 481 -23.31 9.50 24.11
CA PRO A 481 -24.12 8.42 24.67
C PRO A 481 -25.35 8.92 25.43
N GLU A 482 -26.50 8.29 25.19
CA GLU A 482 -27.76 8.59 25.87
C GLU A 482 -27.81 8.06 27.32
N ALA A 483 -28.77 8.56 28.08
CA ALA A 483 -29.23 7.87 29.28
C ALA A 483 -29.79 6.48 28.91
N GLY A 484 -29.28 5.46 29.58
CA GLY A 484 -29.55 4.05 29.33
C GLY A 484 -28.51 3.36 28.43
N ALA A 485 -27.59 4.11 27.79
CA ALA A 485 -26.59 3.52 26.90
C ALA A 485 -25.57 2.66 27.66
N GLU A 486 -25.10 1.58 27.02
CA GLU A 486 -24.13 0.66 27.61
C GLU A 486 -22.74 1.32 27.77
N ARG A 487 -22.06 0.96 28.87
CA ARG A 487 -20.69 1.40 29.15
C ARG A 487 -19.66 0.36 28.70
N VAL A 488 -18.46 0.84 28.36
CA VAL A 488 -17.33 0.00 27.91
C VAL A 488 -16.84 -0.94 29.03
N ASP A 489 -16.98 -0.53 30.30
CA ASP A 489 -16.61 -1.31 31.49
C ASP A 489 -17.75 -2.22 32.02
N GLY A 490 -18.89 -2.24 31.33
CA GLY A 490 -20.10 -2.98 31.71
C GLY A 490 -21.07 -2.15 32.56
N GLY A 491 -22.38 -2.28 32.25
CA GLY A 491 -23.45 -1.49 32.87
C GLY A 491 -24.01 -0.42 31.93
N THR A 492 -24.87 0.47 32.44
CA THR A 492 -25.52 1.52 31.65
C THR A 492 -25.30 2.91 32.26
N TYR A 493 -25.31 3.95 31.44
CA TYR A 493 -25.36 5.32 31.92
C TYR A 493 -26.75 5.63 32.50
N ASP A 494 -26.89 5.83 33.81
CA ASP A 494 -28.20 6.24 34.38
C ASP A 494 -28.68 7.59 33.84
N GLN A 495 -27.73 8.47 33.54
CA GLN A 495 -27.92 9.76 32.86
C GLN A 495 -26.78 9.95 31.87
N MET A 496 -26.99 10.75 30.82
CA MET A 496 -25.94 11.14 29.89
C MET A 496 -24.74 11.69 30.70
N PRO A 497 -23.51 11.17 30.50
CA PRO A 497 -22.38 11.58 31.31
C PRO A 497 -22.04 13.05 31.04
N PHE A 498 -21.53 13.75 32.06
CA PHE A 498 -21.35 15.20 31.97
C PHE A 498 -20.37 15.62 30.87
N TRP A 499 -19.34 14.81 30.59
CA TRP A 499 -18.44 15.03 29.47
C TRP A 499 -19.17 15.00 28.12
N ALA A 500 -20.19 14.16 27.96
CA ALA A 500 -20.98 14.06 26.74
C ALA A 500 -21.91 15.27 26.60
N VAL A 501 -22.49 15.77 27.69
CA VAL A 501 -23.25 17.03 27.67
C VAL A 501 -22.38 18.20 27.21
N ARG A 502 -21.12 18.28 27.66
CA ARG A 502 -20.16 19.31 27.20
C ARG A 502 -19.82 19.16 25.72
N LYS A 503 -19.50 17.95 25.25
CA LYS A 503 -19.24 17.69 23.84
C LYS A 503 -20.45 18.05 22.96
N ALA A 504 -21.66 17.71 23.40
CA ALA A 504 -22.89 18.08 22.72
C ALA A 504 -23.11 19.60 22.67
N ALA A 505 -22.79 20.33 23.75
CA ALA A 505 -22.92 21.79 23.77
C ALA A 505 -22.04 22.48 22.71
N VAL A 506 -20.83 21.95 22.49
CA VAL A 506 -19.92 22.45 21.46
C VAL A 506 -20.44 22.06 20.07
N ALA A 507 -20.78 20.79 19.86
CA ALA A 507 -21.25 20.29 18.56
C ALA A 507 -22.59 20.91 18.10
N LEU A 508 -23.48 21.24 19.04
CA LEU A 508 -24.76 21.92 18.78
C LEU A 508 -24.63 23.45 18.81
N GLU A 509 -23.41 23.99 18.90
CA GLU A 509 -23.09 25.42 18.92
C GLU A 509 -23.77 26.22 20.04
N VAL A 510 -24.15 25.56 21.15
CA VAL A 510 -24.77 26.19 22.32
C VAL A 510 -23.72 26.88 23.20
N CYS A 511 -22.55 26.25 23.35
CA CYS A 511 -21.44 26.78 24.16
C CYS A 511 -20.11 26.53 23.44
N PRO A 512 -19.30 27.57 23.17
CA PRO A 512 -17.97 27.36 22.61
C PRO A 512 -17.04 26.72 23.64
N GLU A 513 -16.02 26.01 23.16
CA GLU A 513 -15.09 25.24 23.99
C GLU A 513 -14.29 26.13 24.97
N ASP A 514 -13.98 27.37 24.60
CA ASP A 514 -13.25 28.33 25.45
C ASP A 514 -14.12 29.00 26.55
N ALA A 515 -15.43 28.74 26.57
CA ALA A 515 -16.36 29.34 27.53
C ALA A 515 -16.66 28.46 28.75
N PHE A 516 -16.15 27.22 28.80
CA PHE A 516 -16.22 26.42 30.01
C PHE A 516 -15.35 27.04 31.12
N VAL A 517 -15.79 26.91 32.37
CA VAL A 517 -15.13 27.51 33.54
C VAL A 517 -14.73 26.43 34.53
N ASP A 518 -13.53 26.55 35.11
CA ASP A 518 -13.09 25.67 36.19
C ASP A 518 -14.03 25.76 37.39
N ARG A 519 -14.53 24.61 37.84
CA ARG A 519 -15.35 24.44 39.04
C ARG A 519 -14.74 23.38 39.93
N GLU A 520 -14.94 23.51 41.24
CA GLU A 520 -14.55 22.46 42.20
C GLU A 520 -15.72 21.50 42.43
N GLY A 521 -15.46 20.20 42.29
CA GLY A 521 -16.36 19.12 42.64
C GLY A 521 -15.75 18.19 43.70
N GLU A 522 -16.50 17.18 44.15
CA GLU A 522 -16.05 16.24 45.19
C GLU A 522 -14.77 15.47 44.81
N ASP A 523 -14.56 15.23 43.51
CA ASP A 523 -13.41 14.48 42.98
C ASP A 523 -12.27 15.36 42.44
N GLY A 524 -12.36 16.69 42.61
CA GLY A 524 -11.36 17.67 42.15
C GLY A 524 -11.93 18.76 41.24
N THR A 525 -11.03 19.50 40.59
CA THR A 525 -11.40 20.55 39.62
C THR A 525 -11.87 19.94 38.31
N TYR A 526 -12.97 20.44 37.76
CA TYR A 526 -13.52 20.04 36.46
C TYR A 526 -14.03 21.28 35.71
N GLU A 527 -14.06 21.25 34.38
CA GLU A 527 -14.63 22.38 33.62
C GLU A 527 -16.15 22.23 33.53
N GLY A 528 -16.87 23.20 34.06
CA GLY A 528 -18.32 23.30 34.03
C GLY A 528 -18.82 24.39 33.07
N PHE A 529 -20.13 24.41 32.84
CA PHE A 529 -20.77 25.46 32.04
C PHE A 529 -20.63 26.84 32.70
N PRO A 530 -20.58 27.93 31.93
CA PRO A 530 -20.47 29.30 32.46
C PRO A 530 -21.68 29.70 33.34
N GLY A 531 -22.84 29.07 33.16
CA GLY A 531 -24.02 29.25 33.98
C GLY A 531 -25.05 28.14 33.79
N TYR A 532 -26.03 28.05 34.70
CA TYR A 532 -27.11 27.05 34.62
C TYR A 532 -28.04 27.29 33.42
N GLU A 533 -28.17 28.54 32.94
CA GLU A 533 -28.93 28.85 31.72
C GLU A 533 -28.32 28.15 30.50
N THR A 534 -27.01 28.27 30.27
CA THR A 534 -26.29 27.60 29.16
C THR A 534 -26.35 26.08 29.28
N TYR A 535 -26.28 25.55 30.50
CA TYR A 535 -26.46 24.11 30.75
C TYR A 535 -27.87 23.65 30.39
N ASN A 536 -28.91 24.36 30.80
CA ASN A 536 -30.31 24.02 30.49
C ASN A 536 -30.63 24.19 29.00
N GLU A 537 -30.08 25.22 28.35
CA GLU A 537 -30.16 25.39 26.90
C GLU A 537 -29.50 24.23 26.16
N THR A 538 -28.37 23.72 26.67
CA THR A 538 -27.72 22.52 26.13
C THR A 538 -28.60 21.29 26.26
N LEU A 539 -29.22 21.07 27.43
CA LEU A 539 -30.14 19.95 27.62
C LEU A 539 -31.32 20.02 26.64
N ALA A 540 -31.91 21.21 26.46
CA ALA A 540 -32.99 21.41 25.50
C ALA A 540 -32.56 21.16 24.04
N ALA A 541 -31.35 21.59 23.66
CA ALA A 541 -30.81 21.34 22.33
C ALA A 541 -30.53 19.84 22.08
N ILE A 542 -30.09 19.11 23.10
CA ILE A 542 -29.91 17.65 23.05
C ILE A 542 -31.26 16.94 22.86
N GLU A 543 -32.32 17.36 23.58
CA GLU A 543 -33.67 16.82 23.37
C GLU A 543 -34.22 17.16 21.99
N GLU A 544 -33.97 18.37 21.47
CA GLU A 544 -34.37 18.79 20.12
C GLU A 544 -33.66 17.97 19.03
N ALA A 545 -32.39 17.57 19.27
CA ALA A 545 -31.66 16.63 18.45
C ALA A 545 -32.14 15.16 18.58
N GLY A 546 -33.18 14.91 19.38
CA GLY A 546 -33.81 13.60 19.54
C GLY A 546 -33.11 12.67 20.53
N LEU A 547 -32.18 13.18 21.34
CA LEU A 547 -31.41 12.38 22.30
C LEU A 547 -31.97 12.48 23.72
N ASN A 548 -32.01 11.35 24.44
CA ASN A 548 -32.40 11.30 25.84
C ASN A 548 -31.20 11.51 26.78
N HIS A 549 -31.16 12.64 27.49
CA HIS A 549 -30.09 12.92 28.47
C HIS A 549 -30.37 12.43 29.89
N GLY A 550 -31.63 12.21 30.29
CA GLY A 550 -31.99 11.74 31.64
C GLY A 550 -31.58 12.67 32.80
N ARG A 551 -31.29 13.94 32.51
CA ARG A 551 -30.83 14.97 33.46
C ARG A 551 -31.92 16.00 33.74
N ASP A 552 -32.01 16.49 34.97
CA ASP A 552 -32.96 17.54 35.33
C ASP A 552 -32.38 18.95 35.08
N PRO A 553 -33.20 19.91 34.56
CA PRO A 553 -32.80 21.31 34.45
C PRO A 553 -32.58 21.95 35.83
N VAL A 554 -31.55 22.78 35.96
CA VAL A 554 -31.21 23.48 37.21
C VAL A 554 -32.01 24.77 37.32
N THR A 555 -32.62 25.03 38.48
CA THR A 555 -33.35 26.30 38.74
C THR A 555 -32.61 27.17 39.74
N SER A 556 -32.81 28.50 39.67
CA SER A 556 -32.07 29.51 40.44
C SER A 556 -32.19 29.41 41.97
N GLU A 557 -33.04 28.52 42.50
CA GLU A 557 -33.18 28.28 43.95
C GLU A 557 -32.22 27.20 44.49
N GLU A 558 -31.61 26.37 43.64
CA GLU A 558 -30.75 25.25 44.08
C GLU A 558 -29.28 25.67 44.35
N ASP A 559 -28.78 26.74 43.74
CA ASP A 559 -27.44 27.32 44.06
C ASP A 559 -27.41 28.04 45.44
N ALA A 560 -28.56 28.20 46.10
CA ALA A 560 -28.65 28.76 47.45
C ALA A 560 -28.62 27.70 48.57
N ALA A 561 -28.56 26.41 48.24
CA ALA A 561 -28.80 25.33 49.19
C ALA A 561 -27.53 24.68 49.82
N ASP A 562 -26.32 25.05 49.40
CA ASP A 562 -25.07 24.52 50.01
C ASP A 562 -24.46 25.46 51.07
N GLY A 563 -25.28 25.82 52.05
CA GLY A 563 -24.86 26.55 53.25
C GLY A 563 -25.85 26.36 54.41
N GLU A 564 -25.52 25.48 55.35
CA GLU A 564 -26.36 25.03 56.47
C GLU A 564 -27.01 26.14 57.35
N SER A 565 -28.31 25.96 57.62
CA SER A 565 -29.07 26.09 58.89
C SER A 565 -28.70 27.14 59.96
N GLU A 566 -29.58 28.14 60.20
CA GLU A 566 -30.50 28.21 61.38
C GLU A 566 -31.20 29.59 61.53
N SER A 567 -32.48 29.49 61.96
CA SER A 567 -33.30 30.49 62.68
C SER A 567 -34.32 31.37 61.91
N SER A 568 -35.57 30.98 62.12
CA SER A 568 -36.84 31.71 62.16
C SER A 568 -36.85 33.25 62.09
N VAL A 569 -37.75 33.80 61.27
CA VAL A 569 -38.92 34.66 61.63
C VAL A 569 -39.26 35.68 60.52
N GLU A 570 -40.55 35.67 60.12
CA GLU A 570 -41.37 36.72 59.47
C GLU A 570 -41.07 37.24 58.06
N SER A 571 -42.03 36.98 57.15
CA SER A 571 -42.38 37.91 56.06
C SER A 571 -43.11 39.15 56.64
N PRO A 572 -42.95 40.35 56.07
CA PRO A 572 -43.85 40.72 54.97
C PRO A 572 -43.28 41.65 53.86
N THR A 573 -43.70 41.33 52.63
CA THR A 573 -44.25 42.20 51.57
C THR A 573 -43.41 43.31 50.91
N SER A 574 -43.26 43.16 49.57
CA SER A 574 -43.47 44.15 48.48
C SER A 574 -42.82 45.53 48.61
N ASP A 575 -42.08 46.09 47.66
CA ASP A 575 -42.02 45.96 46.21
C ASP A 575 -40.64 46.44 45.72
N GLU A 576 -40.24 46.00 44.52
CA GLU A 576 -39.08 46.43 43.69
C GLU A 576 -37.68 45.92 44.09
N PRO A 577 -37.12 44.99 43.27
CA PRO A 577 -35.84 45.27 42.62
C PRO A 577 -35.70 44.70 41.18
N ALA A 578 -36.77 44.16 40.57
CA ALA A 578 -36.70 43.53 39.25
C ALA A 578 -36.12 44.47 38.16
N SER A 579 -36.44 45.77 38.26
CA SER A 579 -35.93 46.83 37.37
C SER A 579 -34.41 47.05 37.45
N ASP A 580 -33.76 46.79 38.59
CA ASP A 580 -32.32 47.06 38.75
C ASP A 580 -31.46 45.85 38.37
N LEU A 581 -31.99 44.64 38.53
CA LEU A 581 -31.35 43.39 38.10
C LEU A 581 -31.39 43.24 36.57
N ASP A 582 -32.53 43.53 35.93
CA ASP A 582 -32.62 43.59 34.46
C ASP A 582 -31.68 44.66 33.86
N ARG A 583 -31.49 45.78 34.56
CA ARG A 583 -30.61 46.86 34.13
C ARG A 583 -29.14 46.58 34.41
N ALA A 584 -28.82 45.75 35.39
CA ALA A 584 -27.47 45.23 35.63
C ALA A 584 -27.14 44.13 34.60
N HIS A 585 -28.09 43.23 34.32
CA HIS A 585 -27.98 42.18 33.33
C HIS A 585 -27.82 42.74 31.91
N LEU A 586 -28.61 43.76 31.52
CA LEU A 586 -28.42 44.46 30.25
C LEU A 586 -27.07 45.19 30.17
N ARG A 587 -26.49 45.64 31.28
CA ARG A 587 -25.14 46.24 31.28
C ARG A 587 -24.06 45.19 31.08
N GLU A 588 -24.18 44.03 31.72
CA GLU A 588 -23.20 42.96 31.57
C GLU A 588 -23.30 42.29 30.19
N LYS A 589 -24.52 42.06 29.68
CA LYS A 589 -24.72 41.60 28.29
C LYS A 589 -24.14 42.57 27.27
N ASN A 590 -24.35 43.87 27.44
CA ASN A 590 -23.74 44.87 26.55
C ASN A 590 -22.21 44.92 26.69
N ARG A 591 -21.67 44.62 27.88
CA ARG A 591 -20.21 44.52 28.09
C ARG A 591 -19.63 43.29 27.40
N LEU A 592 -20.27 42.13 27.51
CA LEU A 592 -19.84 40.90 26.86
C LEU A 592 -19.98 40.98 25.34
N LEU A 593 -21.06 41.58 24.84
CA LEU A 593 -21.20 41.85 23.41
C LEU A 593 -20.14 42.83 22.91
N ALA A 594 -19.79 43.87 23.68
CA ALA A 594 -18.71 44.79 23.32
C ALA A 594 -17.35 44.08 23.30
N ALA A 595 -17.07 43.20 24.26
CA ALA A 595 -15.84 42.40 24.26
C ALA A 595 -15.80 41.40 23.09
N LYS A 596 -16.93 40.80 22.71
CA LYS A 596 -17.05 39.93 21.53
C LYS A 596 -16.82 40.70 20.24
N VAL A 597 -17.37 41.91 20.12
CA VAL A 597 -17.14 42.78 18.96
C VAL A 597 -15.67 43.18 18.88
N GLU A 598 -15.04 43.57 19.98
CA GLU A 598 -13.61 43.94 20.01
C GLU A 598 -12.70 42.75 19.63
N ARG A 599 -13.02 41.53 20.10
CA ARG A 599 -12.31 40.31 19.70
C ARG A 599 -12.48 39.99 18.22
N LEU A 600 -13.72 40.02 17.72
CA LEU A 600 -14.01 39.75 16.30
C LEU A 600 -13.38 40.80 15.38
N GLU A 601 -13.34 42.07 15.80
CA GLU A 601 -12.63 43.12 15.06
C GLU A 601 -11.12 42.85 15.03
N SER A 602 -10.52 42.40 16.14
CA SER A 602 -9.09 42.03 16.18
C SER A 602 -8.78 40.81 15.30
N GLU A 603 -9.60 39.76 15.35
CA GLU A 603 -9.43 38.57 14.52
C GLU A 603 -9.65 38.89 13.03
N LEU A 604 -10.59 39.78 12.72
CA LEU A 604 -10.83 40.23 11.35
C LEU A 604 -9.65 41.05 10.82
N GLU A 605 -9.04 41.91 11.65
CA GLU A 605 -7.84 42.67 11.28
C GLU A 605 -6.66 41.71 11.02
N GLU A 606 -6.40 40.76 11.92
CA GLU A 606 -5.34 39.75 11.77
C GLU A 606 -5.52 38.91 10.51
N LYS A 607 -6.75 38.42 10.25
CA LYS A 607 -7.04 37.66 9.03
C LYS A 607 -6.93 38.54 7.78
N SER A 608 -7.26 39.82 7.86
CA SER A 608 -7.11 40.75 6.73
C SER A 608 -5.63 41.00 6.42
N GLU A 609 -4.79 41.24 7.43
CA GLU A 609 -3.33 41.34 7.27
C GLU A 609 -2.75 40.05 6.66
N ARG A 610 -3.21 38.88 7.13
CA ARG A 610 -2.77 37.59 6.58
C ARG A 610 -3.17 37.40 5.12
N ILE A 611 -4.35 37.87 4.73
CA ILE A 611 -4.80 37.83 3.32
C ILE A 611 -3.92 38.76 2.47
N GLU A 612 -3.62 39.98 2.93
CA GLU A 612 -2.74 40.91 2.20
C GLU A 612 -1.34 40.32 1.99
N ASP A 613 -0.77 39.68 3.02
CA ASP A 613 0.53 38.99 2.91
C ASP A 613 0.49 37.85 1.89
N LEU A 614 -0.55 37.02 1.92
CA LEU A 614 -0.71 35.90 0.99
C LEU A 614 -0.96 36.38 -0.45
N GLU A 615 -1.73 37.45 -0.65
CA GLU A 615 -1.93 38.06 -1.96
C GLU A 615 -0.60 38.60 -2.53
N ALA A 616 0.23 39.24 -1.69
CA ALA A 616 1.56 39.69 -2.08
C ALA A 616 2.49 38.53 -2.46
N GLU A 617 2.45 37.42 -1.71
CA GLU A 617 3.22 36.21 -2.01
C GLU A 617 2.77 35.56 -3.33
N VAL A 618 1.45 35.46 -3.56
CA VAL A 618 0.90 34.94 -4.82
C VAL A 618 1.33 35.79 -6.01
N ASP A 619 1.32 37.12 -5.89
CA ASP A 619 1.75 38.03 -6.96
C ASP A 619 3.27 37.97 -7.22
N GLN A 620 4.06 37.77 -6.16
CA GLN A 620 5.50 37.50 -6.30
C GLN A 620 5.73 36.19 -7.07
N LEU A 621 5.10 35.10 -6.64
CA LEU A 621 5.24 33.78 -7.27
C LEU A 621 4.78 33.80 -8.73
N ARG A 622 3.69 34.51 -9.05
CA ARG A 622 3.25 34.70 -10.44
C ARG A 622 4.30 35.43 -11.28
N THR A 623 4.99 36.42 -10.71
CA THR A 623 6.05 37.17 -11.40
C THR A 623 7.29 36.31 -11.62
N GLU A 624 7.68 35.51 -10.62
CA GLU A 624 8.77 34.54 -10.75
C GLU A 624 8.46 33.48 -11.80
N LEU A 625 7.24 32.94 -11.79
CA LEU A 625 6.80 31.93 -12.76
C LEU A 625 6.74 32.48 -14.19
N ALA A 626 6.33 33.74 -14.37
CA ALA A 626 6.41 34.43 -15.66
C ALA A 626 7.87 34.61 -16.13
N THR A 627 8.79 34.90 -15.21
CA THR A 627 10.22 35.04 -15.50
C THR A 627 10.81 33.69 -15.93
N VAL A 628 10.56 32.62 -15.18
CA VAL A 628 11.01 31.26 -15.52
C VAL A 628 10.48 30.80 -16.87
N ARG A 629 9.20 31.07 -17.18
CA ARG A 629 8.62 30.79 -18.50
C ARG A 629 9.34 31.56 -19.62
N SER A 630 9.61 32.85 -19.42
CA SER A 630 10.36 33.65 -20.40
C SER A 630 11.80 33.16 -20.59
N GLU A 631 12.45 32.65 -19.54
CA GLU A 631 13.79 32.07 -19.65
C GLU A 631 13.78 30.73 -20.37
N ARG A 632 12.80 29.87 -20.08
CA ARG A 632 12.57 28.62 -20.81
C ARG A 632 12.37 28.88 -22.30
N ASP A 633 11.46 29.78 -22.66
CA ASP A 633 11.17 30.08 -24.07
C ASP A 633 12.41 30.66 -24.78
N ARG A 634 13.24 31.45 -24.08
CA ARG A 634 14.52 31.96 -24.61
C ARG A 634 15.55 30.85 -24.81
N LEU A 635 15.65 29.89 -23.88
CA LEU A 635 16.56 28.75 -23.99
C LEU A 635 16.13 27.79 -25.10
N GLU A 636 14.82 27.58 -25.25
CA GLU A 636 14.23 26.78 -26.32
C GLU A 636 14.52 27.39 -27.70
N ALA A 637 14.28 28.71 -27.87
CA ALA A 637 14.63 29.41 -29.11
C ALA A 637 16.15 29.37 -29.42
N ALA A 638 17.01 29.45 -28.40
CA ALA A 638 18.46 29.35 -28.57
C ALA A 638 18.93 27.92 -28.92
N LEU A 639 18.20 26.90 -28.46
CA LEU A 639 18.44 25.51 -28.83
C LEU A 639 18.00 25.23 -30.27
N GLU A 640 16.84 25.74 -30.68
CA GLU A 640 16.37 25.66 -32.07
C GLU A 640 17.33 26.37 -33.03
N GLU A 641 17.80 27.58 -32.69
CA GLU A 641 18.78 28.30 -33.53
C GLU A 641 20.11 27.54 -33.64
N ARG A 642 20.58 26.90 -32.55
CA ARG A 642 21.76 26.02 -32.60
C ARG A 642 21.56 24.76 -33.42
N GLN A 643 20.37 24.16 -33.38
CA GLN A 643 20.03 23.02 -34.23
C GLN A 643 20.00 23.44 -35.70
N PHE A 644 19.42 24.60 -36.02
CA PHE A 644 19.37 25.14 -37.38
C PHE A 644 20.77 25.52 -37.91
N GLU A 645 21.65 26.06 -37.06
CA GLU A 645 23.05 26.30 -37.39
C GLU A 645 23.86 25.00 -37.56
N GLN A 646 23.56 23.96 -36.79
CA GLN A 646 24.17 22.63 -36.98
C GLN A 646 23.72 21.98 -38.28
N GLU A 647 22.42 22.00 -38.58
CA GLU A 647 21.88 21.44 -39.82
C GLU A 647 22.38 22.19 -41.05
N SER A 648 22.39 23.53 -41.05
CA SER A 648 22.93 24.31 -42.17
C SER A 648 24.45 24.17 -42.34
N ASN A 649 25.21 23.98 -41.26
CA ASN A 649 26.64 23.65 -41.36
C ASN A 649 26.88 22.21 -41.83
N GLN A 650 25.98 21.28 -41.53
CA GLN A 650 26.00 19.91 -42.04
C GLN A 650 25.67 19.87 -43.53
N GLU A 651 24.67 20.64 -43.97
CA GLU A 651 24.23 20.77 -45.36
C GLU A 651 25.29 21.48 -46.22
N ASN A 652 25.92 22.55 -45.71
CA ASN A 652 27.06 23.20 -46.37
C ASN A 652 28.31 22.29 -46.44
N ARG A 653 28.51 21.38 -45.47
CA ARG A 653 29.58 20.37 -45.51
C ARG A 653 29.32 19.31 -46.57
N ASP A 654 28.06 18.93 -46.75
CA ASP A 654 27.62 17.94 -47.72
C ASP A 654 27.58 18.51 -49.16
N GLU A 655 27.27 19.80 -49.34
CA GLU A 655 27.39 20.49 -50.64
C GLU A 655 28.84 20.80 -51.04
N ALA A 656 29.75 20.99 -50.07
CA ALA A 656 31.18 21.20 -50.34
C ALA A 656 31.93 19.90 -50.72
N GLN A 657 31.32 18.73 -50.56
CA GLN A 657 31.86 17.46 -51.05
C GLN A 657 31.39 17.19 -52.48
N SER A 658 32.31 17.38 -53.43
CA SER A 658 32.08 17.07 -54.85
C SER A 658 31.56 15.63 -55.01
N PRO A 659 30.54 15.38 -55.87
CA PRO A 659 30.04 14.03 -56.15
C PRO A 659 31.12 13.03 -56.58
N LEU A 660 32.25 13.53 -57.08
CA LEU A 660 33.43 12.74 -57.45
C LEU A 660 34.21 12.16 -56.24
N ASP A 661 34.12 12.76 -55.06
CA ASP A 661 34.81 12.29 -53.86
C ASP A 661 33.96 11.25 -53.09
N ARG A 662 32.62 11.38 -53.09
CA ARG A 662 31.72 10.31 -52.59
C ARG A 662 31.84 9.02 -53.41
N ALA A 663 32.12 9.10 -54.72
CA ALA A 663 32.28 7.93 -55.59
C ALA A 663 33.61 7.16 -55.40
N LYS A 664 34.65 7.79 -54.83
CA LYS A 664 35.94 7.12 -54.60
C LYS A 664 35.97 6.27 -53.33
N GLN A 665 35.07 6.51 -52.38
CA GLN A 665 35.08 5.79 -51.10
C GLN A 665 34.37 4.42 -51.16
N PHE A 666 33.56 4.17 -52.19
CA PHE A 666 32.84 2.91 -52.40
C PHE A 666 33.52 1.95 -53.40
N VAL A 667 34.64 2.33 -54.03
CA VAL A 667 35.39 1.45 -54.95
C VAL A 667 36.88 1.51 -54.67
N SER A 668 37.33 0.76 -53.67
CA SER A 668 38.68 0.18 -53.68
C SER A 668 38.72 -1.11 -52.87
N PHE A 669 38.33 -2.21 -53.52
CA PHE A 669 38.90 -3.53 -53.28
C PHE A 669 40.00 -3.78 -54.33
N ASP A 670 41.01 -4.54 -53.91
CA ASP A 670 42.16 -5.10 -54.65
C ASP A 670 43.42 -4.24 -54.82
N GLN A 671 44.29 -4.27 -53.78
CA GLN A 671 45.61 -4.92 -53.85
C GLN A 671 46.19 -5.20 -52.46
#